data_AF-A0A3S0VWM6-F1
#
_entry.id   AF-A0A3S0VWM6-F1
#
_cell.length_a   1.000
_cell.length_b   1.000
_cell.length_c   1.000
_cell.angle_alpha   90.00
_cell.angle_beta   90.00
_cell.angle_gamma   90.00
#
_symmetry.space_group_name_H-M   'P 1'
#
loop_
_entity.id
_entity.type
_entity.pdbx_description
1 polymer ?
#
loop_
_entity_poly.entity_id
_entity_poly.type
_entity_poly.pdbx_seq_one_letter_code
_entity_poly.pdbx_strand_id
1 'polypeptide(L)'
;MLVTKFSKHINGLIEYLSSPDERGNADLIRNYFREMYPQFKCETQANDADGYVPGHFILELKSKQQDWFKGLIQGLAYKRHLDVTLIVVATHNLLAVWDVKDIPDQIVDEIYLSQDAASKIGVQLAKKYETQARTIFNKALWRGEGLTGIFSLDTDQVLREIKLFEKTLKDSRKTRLKITTDDFTKILKEMVDYFINPIKAVSAFYSMIFGWTKESVVEFSKKSPEMASLRGEVINNLNPRKSAKFKEFVEKYYIHLRKDENIDDFFAKYDRALDSVDRDFRIKHGIFFTDLSLSKFVLWYVKQSISNLGEDYLVIDPACGSGNLVTNWRAPLQLRHKIVSEIEPELLFTVENRMKGDAWHYGKYTVIPRISEGKGLNFLTHSAVEYLDILKSYLPGKDVNKPIAFLCNPPYRGDDDQSASSVEYQIHPDILLLIGKEAATERYNCFLAQMKLICDQAPDSGLPEDSLLLVFTKSSWLTDRLSFEKIQNIITESFDFQGGLLFNSKEFFDVKGKFPIAFTIWKYRNKIKQSNAVKRNVLLCDLTWVEKKKLQEMPWPINEKNDSTILDDLCKSIINDKRSIFVSLTSKHLKSIREWAGQKMLDFKRDRRVAEIGQMNVGGLPENDHRMANKKAYGDANGKFIGFMDDLTPCRVKRGRLDFLGLD
;
A
#
# COMPACT_ATOMS: atom_id res chain seq x y z
N MET A 1 36.95 -55.60 -8.15
CA MET A 1 35.71 -54.83 -7.88
C MET A 1 36.11 -53.40 -7.56
N LEU A 2 35.75 -52.44 -8.41
CA LEU A 2 35.86 -51.02 -8.08
C LEU A 2 34.78 -50.72 -7.04
N VAL A 3 35.17 -50.42 -5.80
CA VAL A 3 34.23 -49.90 -4.80
C VAL A 3 33.81 -48.52 -5.28
N THR A 4 32.60 -48.41 -5.82
CA THR A 4 32.03 -47.14 -6.30
C THR A 4 31.82 -46.23 -5.09
N LYS A 5 32.80 -45.37 -4.78
CA LYS A 5 32.70 -44.48 -3.62
C LYS A 5 31.56 -43.49 -3.85
N PHE A 6 30.60 -43.42 -2.91
CA PHE A 6 29.51 -42.44 -2.97
C PHE A 6 30.07 -41.01 -3.11
N SER A 7 29.32 -40.12 -3.77
CA SER A 7 29.61 -38.69 -3.77
C SER A 7 29.59 -38.14 -2.34
N LYS A 8 30.25 -37.00 -2.09
CA LYS A 8 30.30 -36.38 -0.76
C LYS A 8 28.91 -36.11 -0.19
N HIS A 9 27.98 -35.61 -1.01
CA HIS A 9 26.63 -35.28 -0.58
C HIS A 9 25.77 -36.53 -0.32
N ILE A 10 25.94 -37.61 -1.09
CA ILE A 10 25.25 -38.89 -0.83
C ILE A 10 25.74 -39.51 0.48
N ASN A 11 27.06 -39.47 0.75
CA ASN A 11 27.59 -39.92 2.05
C ASN A 11 26.96 -39.15 3.21
N GLY A 12 26.84 -37.82 3.10
CA GLY A 12 26.19 -37.01 4.13
C GLY A 12 24.72 -37.40 4.37
N LEU A 13 23.96 -37.69 3.31
CA LEU A 13 22.59 -38.20 3.44
C LEU A 13 22.55 -39.53 4.21
N ILE A 14 23.39 -40.50 3.84
CA ILE A 14 23.43 -41.82 4.47
C ILE A 14 23.89 -41.71 5.93
N GLU A 15 24.88 -40.87 6.21
CA GLU A 15 25.40 -40.61 7.55
C GLU A 15 24.32 -40.02 8.45
N TYR A 16 23.58 -39.02 7.96
CA TYR A 16 22.44 -38.46 8.70
C TYR A 16 21.38 -39.53 9.00
N LEU A 17 20.96 -40.31 7.99
CA LEU A 17 19.93 -41.34 8.19
C LEU A 17 20.35 -42.46 9.15
N SER A 18 21.66 -42.71 9.27
CA SER A 18 22.22 -43.76 10.13
C SER A 18 22.33 -43.31 11.60
N SER A 19 22.48 -42.02 11.86
CA SER A 19 22.61 -41.48 13.23
C SER A 19 22.07 -40.04 13.29
N PRO A 20 20.77 -39.83 13.11
CA PRO A 20 20.21 -38.49 12.98
C PRO A 20 20.16 -37.76 14.32
N ASP A 21 20.65 -36.53 14.29
CA ASP A 21 20.50 -35.54 15.35
C ASP A 21 20.01 -34.23 14.72
N GLU A 22 18.74 -33.89 14.97
CA GLU A 22 18.09 -32.67 14.51
C GLU A 22 18.92 -31.40 14.81
N ARG A 23 19.74 -31.39 15.85
CA ARG A 23 20.58 -30.24 16.24
C ARG A 23 22.06 -30.44 15.91
N GLY A 24 22.54 -31.67 15.97
CA GLY A 24 23.96 -31.99 15.87
C GLY A 24 24.48 -32.17 14.45
N ASN A 25 23.68 -32.73 13.54
CA ASN A 25 24.17 -33.11 12.20
C ASN A 25 23.17 -32.88 11.05
N ALA A 26 22.14 -32.06 11.24
CA ALA A 26 21.16 -31.69 10.21
C ALA A 26 21.80 -31.14 8.91
N ASP A 27 22.96 -30.50 9.00
CA ASP A 27 23.66 -29.96 7.83
C ASP A 27 24.11 -31.03 6.83
N LEU A 28 24.32 -32.27 7.26
CA LEU A 28 24.71 -33.38 6.38
C LEU A 28 23.62 -33.63 5.31
N ILE A 29 22.36 -33.76 5.74
CA ILE A 29 21.22 -33.95 4.84
C ILE A 29 20.83 -32.66 4.12
N ARG A 30 20.93 -31.49 4.76
CA ARG A 30 20.67 -30.20 4.09
C ARG A 30 21.63 -29.96 2.92
N ASN A 31 22.90 -30.33 3.05
CA ASN A 31 23.87 -30.24 1.96
C ASN A 31 23.54 -31.14 0.78
N TYR A 32 22.97 -32.32 1.02
CA TYR A 32 22.43 -33.17 -0.04
C TYR A 32 21.35 -32.43 -0.84
N PHE A 33 20.38 -31.83 -0.17
CA PHE A 33 19.31 -31.12 -0.87
C PHE A 33 19.77 -29.82 -1.53
N ARG A 34 20.73 -29.08 -0.96
CA ARG A 34 21.31 -27.87 -1.58
C ARG A 34 22.02 -28.19 -2.90
N GLU A 35 22.72 -29.32 -2.97
CA GLU A 35 23.37 -29.77 -4.20
C GLU A 35 22.35 -30.08 -5.31
N MET A 36 21.24 -30.73 -4.94
CA MET A 36 20.19 -31.08 -5.89
C MET A 36 19.28 -29.91 -6.28
N TYR A 37 19.06 -28.99 -5.35
CA TYR A 37 18.13 -27.88 -5.47
C TYR A 37 18.80 -26.59 -5.01
N PRO A 38 19.41 -25.81 -5.92
CA PRO A 38 20.06 -24.53 -5.57
C PRO A 38 19.14 -23.53 -4.86
N GLN A 39 17.82 -23.66 -5.04
CA GLN A 39 16.80 -22.85 -4.40
C GLN A 39 16.35 -23.36 -3.01
N PHE A 40 17.01 -24.37 -2.45
CA PHE A 40 16.70 -24.95 -1.13
C PHE A 40 16.94 -23.92 -0.02
N LYS A 41 15.91 -23.69 0.80
CA LYS A 41 15.90 -22.77 1.94
C LYS A 41 15.79 -23.56 3.24
N CYS A 42 16.25 -22.99 4.35
CA CYS A 42 16.16 -23.61 5.67
C CYS A 42 15.78 -22.60 6.76
N GLU A 43 15.19 -23.11 7.84
CA GLU A 43 14.94 -22.40 9.10
C GLU A 43 14.20 -21.08 8.87
N THR A 44 14.77 -19.94 9.26
CA THR A 44 14.15 -18.61 9.11
C THR A 44 13.74 -18.29 7.66
N GLN A 45 14.46 -18.82 6.66
CA GLN A 45 14.11 -18.65 5.25
C GLN A 45 12.97 -19.56 4.78
N ALA A 46 12.57 -20.50 5.63
CA ALA A 46 11.59 -21.56 5.40
C ALA A 46 10.53 -21.60 6.52
N ASN A 47 10.22 -20.47 7.17
CA ASN A 47 9.25 -20.40 8.28
C ASN A 47 9.48 -21.47 9.35
N ASP A 48 10.74 -21.66 9.73
CA ASP A 48 11.23 -22.62 10.73
C ASP A 48 11.09 -24.11 10.36
N ALA A 49 10.86 -24.42 9.08
CA ALA A 49 11.02 -25.79 8.56
C ALA A 49 12.51 -26.14 8.37
N ASP A 50 12.86 -27.42 8.51
CA ASP A 50 14.25 -27.87 8.34
C ASP A 50 14.78 -27.68 6.92
N GLY A 51 13.89 -27.77 5.93
CA GLY A 51 14.18 -27.48 4.55
C GLY A 51 12.94 -27.17 3.72
N TYR A 52 13.10 -26.36 2.70
CA TYR A 52 12.02 -25.98 1.80
C TYR A 52 12.52 -25.69 0.39
N VAL A 53 11.88 -26.30 -0.60
CA VAL A 53 12.03 -25.94 -2.02
C VAL A 53 10.74 -25.27 -2.47
N PRO A 54 10.76 -23.97 -2.83
CA PRO A 54 9.57 -23.22 -3.20
C PRO A 54 8.69 -23.90 -4.25
N GLY A 55 7.42 -24.09 -3.92
CA GLY A 55 6.42 -24.69 -4.80
C GLY A 55 6.54 -26.20 -4.92
N HIS A 56 7.45 -26.85 -4.17
CA HIS A 56 7.77 -28.25 -4.38
C HIS A 56 7.61 -29.07 -3.09
N PHE A 57 8.59 -29.02 -2.18
CA PHE A 57 8.56 -29.85 -0.97
C PHE A 57 9.08 -29.14 0.27
N ILE A 58 8.63 -29.62 1.43
CA ILE A 58 9.24 -29.37 2.74
C ILE A 58 10.04 -30.62 3.14
N LEU A 59 11.22 -30.41 3.71
CA LEU A 59 11.98 -31.42 4.43
C LEU A 59 11.74 -31.22 5.92
N GLU A 60 11.36 -32.29 6.59
CA GLU A 60 11.23 -32.35 8.04
C GLU A 60 12.13 -33.45 8.61
N LEU A 61 12.88 -33.10 9.65
CA LEU A 61 13.86 -33.97 10.29
C LEU A 61 13.34 -34.48 11.64
N LYS A 62 13.59 -35.76 11.94
CA LYS A 62 13.36 -36.33 13.29
C LYS A 62 14.50 -37.26 13.71
N SER A 63 14.93 -37.18 14.96
CA SER A 63 15.98 -38.08 15.46
C SER A 63 15.55 -39.55 15.61
N LYS A 64 14.24 -39.85 15.75
CA LYS A 64 13.74 -41.22 15.98
C LYS A 64 12.82 -41.69 14.87
N GLN A 65 12.97 -42.95 14.47
CA GLN A 65 12.14 -43.55 13.41
C GLN A 65 10.64 -43.47 13.70
N GLN A 66 10.24 -43.76 14.95
CA GLN A 66 8.84 -43.73 15.39
C GLN A 66 8.18 -42.34 15.29
N ASP A 67 8.98 -41.27 15.21
CA ASP A 67 8.48 -39.90 15.13
C ASP A 67 8.18 -39.45 13.69
N TRP A 68 8.32 -40.34 12.68
CA TRP A 68 8.03 -40.02 11.28
C TRP A 68 6.64 -39.41 11.08
N PHE A 69 5.63 -39.90 11.81
CA PHE A 69 4.25 -39.40 11.66
C PHE A 69 4.09 -38.00 12.26
N LYS A 70 4.76 -37.72 13.37
CA LYS A 70 4.85 -36.35 13.93
C LYS A 70 5.53 -35.42 12.94
N GLY A 71 6.63 -35.89 12.32
CA GLY A 71 7.34 -35.16 11.29
C GLY A 71 6.47 -34.86 10.07
N LEU A 72 5.73 -35.86 9.55
CA LEU A 72 4.83 -35.65 8.41
C LEU A 72 3.77 -34.58 8.70
N ILE A 73 3.13 -34.66 9.87
CA ILE A 73 2.10 -33.70 10.29
C ILE A 73 2.69 -32.31 10.55
N GLN A 74 3.87 -32.23 11.17
CA GLN A 74 4.60 -30.97 11.37
C GLN A 74 4.96 -30.33 10.02
N GLY A 75 5.51 -31.12 9.10
CA GLY A 75 5.79 -30.73 7.71
C GLY A 75 4.55 -30.16 7.03
N LEU A 76 3.41 -30.86 7.15
CA LEU A 76 2.13 -30.41 6.62
C LEU A 76 1.65 -29.10 7.25
N ALA A 77 1.93 -28.86 8.54
CA ALA A 77 1.54 -27.65 9.24
C ALA A 77 2.22 -26.37 8.72
N TYR A 78 3.42 -26.48 8.14
CA TYR A 78 4.06 -25.34 7.47
C TYR A 78 3.36 -24.92 6.18
N LYS A 79 2.47 -25.74 5.59
CA LYS A 79 1.65 -25.39 4.42
C LYS A 79 0.68 -24.23 4.67
N ARG A 80 0.48 -23.86 5.94
CA ARG A 80 -0.20 -22.60 6.31
C ARG A 80 0.52 -21.37 5.75
N HIS A 81 1.83 -21.44 5.59
CA HIS A 81 2.68 -20.32 5.19
C HIS A 81 3.53 -20.60 3.95
N LEU A 82 3.74 -21.87 3.60
CA LEU A 82 4.57 -22.30 2.47
C LEU A 82 3.76 -23.03 1.41
N ASP A 83 4.08 -22.78 0.14
CA ASP A 83 3.46 -23.47 -0.99
C ASP A 83 4.26 -24.72 -1.35
N VAL A 84 3.68 -25.89 -1.07
CA VAL A 84 4.27 -27.20 -1.37
C VAL A 84 3.23 -28.19 -1.88
N THR A 85 3.71 -29.19 -2.61
CA THR A 85 2.95 -30.38 -3.02
C THR A 85 3.41 -31.64 -2.29
N LEU A 86 4.65 -31.67 -1.80
CA LEU A 86 5.21 -32.84 -1.12
C LEU A 86 5.71 -32.53 0.30
N ILE A 87 5.67 -33.54 1.16
CA ILE A 87 6.38 -33.56 2.44
C ILE A 87 7.41 -34.68 2.40
N VAL A 88 8.67 -34.35 2.65
CA VAL A 88 9.79 -35.27 2.80
C VAL A 88 10.10 -35.37 4.29
N VAL A 89 10.06 -36.58 4.84
CA VAL A 89 10.44 -36.81 6.23
C VAL A 89 11.68 -37.69 6.26
N ALA A 90 12.71 -37.23 6.97
CA ALA A 90 13.93 -37.99 7.21
C ALA A 90 14.07 -38.28 8.70
N THR A 91 14.20 -39.56 9.03
CA THR A 91 14.40 -40.04 10.40
C THR A 91 15.44 -41.15 10.43
N HIS A 92 15.72 -41.71 11.61
CA HIS A 92 16.63 -42.85 11.73
C HIS A 92 16.14 -44.03 10.86
N ASN A 93 16.97 -44.48 9.92
CA ASN A 93 16.70 -45.56 8.97
C ASN A 93 15.47 -45.36 8.06
N LEU A 94 14.99 -44.13 7.88
CA LEU A 94 13.83 -43.87 7.02
C LEU A 94 13.98 -42.51 6.33
N LEU A 95 13.81 -42.54 5.01
CA LEU A 95 13.53 -41.36 4.20
C LEU A 95 12.25 -41.66 3.42
N ALA A 96 11.26 -40.77 3.46
CA ALA A 96 10.01 -41.01 2.76
C ALA A 96 9.38 -39.72 2.24
N VAL A 97 8.58 -39.86 1.19
CA VAL A 97 7.94 -38.75 0.46
C VAL A 97 6.44 -38.99 0.40
N TRP A 98 5.66 -37.99 0.78
CA TRP A 98 4.21 -37.99 0.64
C TRP A 98 3.77 -36.85 -0.27
N ASP A 99 2.80 -37.13 -1.14
CA ASP A 99 2.01 -36.07 -1.78
C ASP A 99 0.98 -35.56 -0.77
N VAL A 100 0.89 -34.24 -0.63
CA VAL A 100 -0.07 -33.59 0.25
C VAL A 100 -1.51 -33.98 -0.11
N LYS A 101 -1.81 -34.19 -1.39
CA LYS A 101 -3.17 -34.56 -1.85
C LYS A 101 -3.62 -35.94 -1.37
N ASP A 102 -2.68 -36.80 -0.97
CA ASP A 102 -2.97 -38.18 -0.55
C ASP A 102 -3.22 -38.27 0.97
N ILE A 103 -3.00 -37.17 1.70
CA ILE A 103 -3.29 -37.03 3.13
C ILE A 103 -4.77 -36.69 3.33
N PRO A 104 -5.48 -37.31 4.32
CA PRO A 104 -6.89 -37.02 4.55
C PRO A 104 -7.20 -35.54 4.81
N ASP A 105 -8.20 -35.00 4.12
CA ASP A 105 -8.61 -33.58 4.20
C ASP A 105 -8.93 -33.14 5.64
N GLN A 106 -9.51 -34.02 6.46
CA GLN A 106 -9.81 -33.72 7.87
C GLN A 106 -8.57 -33.29 8.68
N ILE A 107 -7.40 -33.91 8.40
CA ILE A 107 -6.13 -33.53 9.06
C ILE A 107 -5.69 -32.15 8.56
N VAL A 108 -5.81 -31.91 7.25
CA VAL A 108 -5.43 -30.65 6.60
C VAL A 108 -6.30 -29.50 7.13
N ASP A 109 -7.60 -29.70 7.26
CA ASP A 109 -8.54 -28.71 7.77
C ASP A 109 -8.25 -28.32 9.23
N GLU A 110 -7.99 -29.31 10.10
CA GLU A 110 -7.60 -29.04 11.49
C GLU A 110 -6.29 -28.29 11.62
N ILE A 111 -5.32 -28.58 10.73
CA ILE A 111 -4.09 -27.81 10.64
C ILE A 111 -4.39 -26.34 10.32
N TYR A 112 -5.23 -26.05 9.32
CA TYR A 112 -5.57 -24.69 8.93
C TYR A 112 -6.40 -23.93 9.98
N LEU A 113 -7.15 -24.64 10.83
CA LEU A 113 -7.89 -24.03 11.94
C LEU A 113 -7.01 -23.73 13.17
N SER A 114 -5.88 -24.42 13.31
CA SER A 114 -5.00 -24.24 14.46
C SER A 114 -4.16 -22.96 14.37
N GLN A 115 -3.96 -22.32 15.52
CA GLN A 115 -3.05 -21.17 15.71
C GLN A 115 -1.74 -21.57 16.40
N ASP A 116 -1.58 -22.86 16.76
CA ASP A 116 -0.37 -23.35 17.43
C ASP A 116 0.84 -23.40 16.48
N ALA A 117 2.04 -23.49 17.06
CA ALA A 117 3.27 -23.72 16.30
C ALA A 117 3.25 -25.09 15.59
N ALA A 118 3.91 -25.18 14.42
CA ALA A 118 3.91 -26.39 13.59
C ALA A 118 4.36 -27.66 14.35
N SER A 119 5.39 -27.54 15.20
CA SER A 119 5.88 -28.64 16.04
C SER A 119 4.83 -29.14 17.05
N LYS A 120 4.10 -28.22 17.68
CA LYS A 120 3.03 -28.54 18.63
C LYS A 120 1.85 -29.21 17.94
N ILE A 121 1.47 -28.70 16.76
CA ILE A 121 0.45 -29.32 15.90
C ILE A 121 0.87 -30.75 15.50
N GLY A 122 2.13 -30.92 15.09
CA GLY A 122 2.74 -32.20 14.76
C GLY A 122 2.53 -33.26 15.84
N VAL A 123 2.81 -32.90 17.10
CA VAL A 123 2.63 -33.80 18.25
C VAL A 123 1.15 -34.09 18.52
N GLN A 124 0.31 -33.06 18.56
CA GLN A 124 -1.11 -33.20 18.93
C GLN A 124 -1.88 -34.03 17.91
N LEU A 125 -1.77 -33.70 16.63
CA LEU A 125 -2.53 -34.36 15.58
C LEU A 125 -1.97 -35.74 15.26
N ALA A 126 -0.65 -35.97 15.35
CA ALA A 126 -0.12 -37.32 15.21
C ALA A 126 -0.64 -38.27 16.31
N LYS A 127 -0.81 -37.78 17.54
CA LYS A 127 -1.44 -38.55 18.62
C LYS A 127 -2.93 -38.78 18.35
N LYS A 128 -3.66 -37.75 17.91
CA LYS A 128 -5.09 -37.84 17.61
C LYS A 128 -5.39 -38.83 16.47
N TYR A 129 -4.53 -38.87 15.45
CA TYR A 129 -4.69 -39.67 14.24
C TYR A 129 -3.79 -40.91 14.20
N GLU A 130 -3.28 -41.35 15.36
CA GLU A 130 -2.33 -42.47 15.46
C GLU A 130 -2.85 -43.75 14.80
N THR A 131 -4.14 -44.02 14.91
CA THR A 131 -4.79 -45.18 14.28
C THR A 131 -4.76 -45.15 12.75
N GLN A 132 -4.61 -43.97 12.14
CA GLN A 132 -4.49 -43.79 10.69
C GLN A 132 -3.03 -43.81 10.21
N ALA A 133 -2.04 -43.78 11.12
CA ALA A 133 -0.63 -43.63 10.77
C ALA A 133 -0.16 -44.71 9.79
N ARG A 134 -0.50 -45.98 10.01
CA ARG A 134 -0.13 -47.07 9.10
C ARG A 134 -0.74 -46.91 7.70
N THR A 135 -1.99 -46.51 7.63
CA THR A 135 -2.69 -46.26 6.35
C THR A 135 -2.02 -45.11 5.60
N ILE A 136 -1.67 -44.03 6.28
CA ILE A 136 -0.98 -42.88 5.70
C ILE A 136 0.45 -43.24 5.29
N PHE A 137 1.15 -44.05 6.07
CA PHE A 137 2.50 -44.54 5.73
C PHE A 137 2.51 -45.30 4.40
N ASN A 138 1.52 -46.15 4.18
CA ASN A 138 1.40 -46.93 2.95
C ASN A 138 1.04 -46.09 1.71
N LYS A 139 0.63 -44.83 1.88
CA LYS A 139 0.39 -43.88 0.78
C LYS A 139 1.62 -43.07 0.38
N ALA A 140 2.77 -43.28 1.03
CA ALA A 140 4.01 -42.60 0.62
C ALA A 140 4.31 -42.91 -0.86
N LEU A 141 4.62 -41.86 -1.64
CA LEU A 141 5.03 -41.98 -3.04
C LEU A 141 6.32 -42.79 -3.17
N TRP A 142 7.23 -42.65 -2.20
CA TRP A 142 8.49 -43.36 -2.14
C TRP A 142 8.94 -43.53 -0.69
N ARG A 143 9.61 -44.65 -0.41
CA ARG A 143 10.15 -45.02 0.92
C ARG A 143 11.50 -45.69 0.77
N GLY A 144 12.52 -45.11 1.39
CA GLY A 144 13.87 -45.64 1.44
C GLY A 144 14.07 -46.52 2.68
N GLU A 145 13.35 -47.63 2.75
CA GLU A 145 13.58 -48.65 3.77
C GLU A 145 14.82 -49.46 3.34
N GLY A 146 15.96 -49.26 4.01
CA GLY A 146 17.22 -49.96 3.68
C GLY A 146 18.33 -49.11 3.05
N LEU A 147 18.23 -47.78 3.11
CA LEU A 147 19.37 -46.91 2.76
C LEU A 147 20.55 -47.00 3.76
N THR A 148 20.33 -47.60 4.92
CA THR A 148 21.26 -47.68 6.05
C THR A 148 21.35 -49.11 6.61
N GLY A 149 22.27 -49.35 7.55
CA GLY A 149 22.45 -50.68 8.16
C GLY A 149 23.08 -51.71 7.22
N ILE A 150 22.78 -53.00 7.38
CA ILE A 150 23.39 -54.08 6.57
C ILE A 150 23.12 -53.90 5.06
N PHE A 151 22.00 -53.28 4.71
CA PHE A 151 21.62 -53.01 3.32
C PHE A 151 22.50 -51.93 2.66
N SER A 152 23.21 -51.09 3.43
CA SER A 152 24.12 -50.10 2.85
C SER A 152 25.44 -50.70 2.34
N LEU A 153 25.69 -51.98 2.61
CA LEU A 153 26.84 -52.72 2.09
C LEU A 153 26.73 -52.99 0.58
N ASP A 154 25.53 -53.05 0.02
CA ASP A 154 25.31 -53.06 -1.44
C ASP A 154 25.22 -51.62 -1.96
N THR A 155 26.39 -51.06 -2.26
CA THR A 155 26.52 -49.68 -2.75
C THR A 155 25.74 -49.42 -4.04
N ASP A 156 25.65 -50.41 -4.93
CA ASP A 156 24.94 -50.25 -6.20
C ASP A 156 23.41 -50.24 -5.98
N GLN A 157 22.90 -51.04 -5.04
CA GLN A 157 21.49 -51.00 -4.65
C GLN A 157 21.14 -49.64 -4.01
N VAL A 158 21.95 -49.15 -3.07
CA VAL A 158 21.72 -47.84 -2.44
C VAL A 158 21.72 -46.72 -3.49
N LEU A 159 22.66 -46.74 -4.44
CA LEU A 159 22.69 -45.75 -5.53
C LEU A 159 21.44 -45.83 -6.41
N ARG A 160 20.90 -47.02 -6.68
CA ARG A 160 19.64 -47.18 -7.43
C ARG A 160 18.47 -46.59 -6.66
N GLU A 161 18.36 -46.86 -5.36
CA GLU A 161 17.30 -46.33 -4.51
C GLU A 161 17.35 -44.81 -4.38
N ILE A 162 18.54 -44.22 -4.21
CA ILE A 162 18.71 -42.77 -4.19
C ILE A 162 18.31 -42.17 -5.53
N LYS A 163 18.72 -42.75 -6.67
CA LYS A 163 18.29 -42.27 -7.99
C LYS A 163 16.78 -42.35 -8.18
N LEU A 164 16.13 -43.38 -7.62
CA LEU A 164 14.68 -43.50 -7.64
C LEU A 164 14.01 -42.43 -6.78
N PHE A 165 14.52 -42.15 -5.59
CA PHE A 165 14.08 -41.03 -4.76
C PHE A 165 14.21 -39.69 -5.48
N GLU A 166 15.36 -39.42 -6.08
CA GLU A 166 15.61 -38.20 -6.85
C GLU A 166 14.65 -38.07 -8.03
N LYS A 167 14.38 -39.19 -8.73
CA LYS A 167 13.42 -39.24 -9.81
C LYS A 167 12.00 -38.97 -9.30
N THR A 168 11.59 -39.56 -8.17
CA THR A 168 10.28 -39.30 -7.55
C THR A 168 10.10 -37.80 -7.27
N LEU A 169 11.11 -37.13 -6.71
CA LEU A 169 11.03 -35.68 -6.52
C LEU A 169 11.02 -34.91 -7.85
N LYS A 170 11.85 -35.29 -8.84
CA LYS A 170 11.91 -34.59 -10.13
C LYS A 170 10.61 -34.70 -10.94
N ASP A 171 9.97 -35.86 -10.91
CA ASP A 171 8.75 -36.17 -11.68
C ASP A 171 7.48 -35.65 -11.00
N SER A 172 7.57 -35.27 -9.72
CA SER A 172 6.45 -34.75 -8.95
C SER A 172 6.04 -33.34 -9.40
N ARG A 173 4.72 -33.09 -9.38
CA ARG A 173 4.17 -31.78 -9.75
C ARG A 173 4.61 -30.71 -8.75
N LYS A 174 5.00 -29.55 -9.28
CA LYS A 174 5.20 -28.32 -8.50
C LYS A 174 3.89 -27.53 -8.48
N THR A 175 3.61 -26.86 -7.37
CA THR A 175 2.56 -25.85 -7.28
C THR A 175 3.12 -24.47 -7.59
N ARG A 176 2.26 -23.60 -8.11
CA ARG A 176 2.54 -22.16 -8.20
C ARG A 176 2.65 -21.55 -6.80
N LEU A 177 3.42 -20.48 -6.72
CA LEU A 177 3.65 -19.70 -5.51
C LEU A 177 2.62 -18.58 -5.40
N LYS A 178 2.10 -18.35 -4.20
CA LYS A 178 1.21 -17.25 -3.88
C LYS A 178 1.93 -15.91 -3.99
N ILE A 179 1.21 -14.92 -4.50
CA ILE A 179 1.49 -13.50 -4.36
C ILE A 179 0.38 -12.95 -3.45
N THR A 180 0.77 -12.41 -2.31
CA THR A 180 -0.12 -11.85 -1.29
C THR A 180 0.08 -10.34 -1.19
N THR A 181 -0.80 -9.65 -0.47
CA THR A 181 -0.66 -8.19 -0.28
C THR A 181 0.59 -7.81 0.54
N ASP A 182 1.26 -8.77 1.18
CA ASP A 182 2.44 -8.56 2.03
C ASP A 182 3.77 -8.74 1.28
N ASP A 183 3.83 -9.66 0.30
CA ASP A 183 5.06 -10.02 -0.41
C ASP A 183 5.10 -9.59 -1.88
N PHE A 184 4.02 -9.04 -2.43
CA PHE A 184 3.95 -8.68 -3.86
C PHE A 184 5.06 -7.73 -4.33
N THR A 185 5.53 -6.81 -3.49
CA THR A 185 6.61 -5.88 -3.89
C THR A 185 7.93 -6.60 -4.14
N LYS A 186 8.17 -7.73 -3.47
CA LYS A 186 9.34 -8.57 -3.73
C LYS A 186 9.22 -9.24 -5.10
N ILE A 187 8.05 -9.78 -5.40
CA ILE A 187 7.76 -10.42 -6.69
C ILE A 187 7.82 -9.39 -7.82
N LEU A 188 7.30 -8.20 -7.58
CA LEU A 188 7.35 -7.09 -8.53
C LEU A 188 8.79 -6.67 -8.85
N LYS A 189 9.69 -6.63 -7.85
CA LYS A 189 11.13 -6.40 -8.08
C LYS A 189 11.76 -7.46 -8.98
N GLU A 190 11.43 -8.74 -8.78
CA GLU A 190 11.89 -9.82 -9.67
C GLU A 190 11.33 -9.66 -11.09
N MET A 191 10.12 -9.10 -11.22
CA MET A 191 9.44 -8.90 -12.50
C MET A 191 10.07 -7.79 -13.36
N VAL A 192 10.73 -6.80 -12.75
CA VAL A 192 11.37 -5.65 -13.45
C VAL A 192 12.31 -6.09 -14.57
N ASP A 193 13.07 -7.16 -14.33
CA ASP A 193 14.07 -7.65 -15.26
C ASP A 193 13.51 -8.03 -16.64
N TYR A 194 12.21 -8.29 -16.75
CA TYR A 194 11.56 -8.71 -17.99
C TYR A 194 11.07 -7.55 -18.85
N PHE A 195 11.16 -6.30 -18.38
CA PHE A 195 10.67 -5.12 -19.06
C PHE A 195 11.80 -4.20 -19.50
N ILE A 196 11.54 -3.40 -20.54
CA ILE A 196 12.51 -2.41 -21.05
C ILE A 196 12.67 -1.26 -20.05
N ASN A 197 11.58 -0.86 -19.40
CA ASN A 197 11.55 0.18 -18.37
C ASN A 197 10.94 -0.42 -17.09
N PRO A 198 11.57 -0.22 -15.91
CA PRO A 198 11.05 -0.70 -14.63
C PRO A 198 9.58 -0.34 -14.40
N ILE A 199 9.16 0.89 -14.70
CA ILE A 199 7.78 1.34 -14.46
C ILE A 199 6.73 0.48 -15.18
N LYS A 200 7.10 -0.10 -16.34
CA LYS A 200 6.21 -0.95 -17.13
C LYS A 200 5.93 -2.30 -16.47
N ALA A 201 6.82 -2.77 -15.60
CA ALA A 201 6.55 -3.95 -14.78
C ALA A 201 5.40 -3.67 -13.80
N VAL A 202 5.32 -2.46 -13.25
CA VAL A 202 4.22 -2.04 -12.37
C VAL A 202 2.90 -2.05 -13.15
N SER A 203 2.85 -1.40 -14.32
CA SER A 203 1.67 -1.41 -15.18
C SER A 203 1.23 -2.85 -15.50
N ALA A 204 2.16 -3.69 -15.97
CA ALA A 204 1.88 -5.08 -16.30
C ALA A 204 1.36 -5.89 -15.11
N PHE A 205 1.91 -5.69 -13.90
CA PHE A 205 1.43 -6.35 -12.68
C PHE A 205 -0.04 -6.05 -12.43
N TYR A 206 -0.43 -4.77 -12.47
CA TYR A 206 -1.82 -4.35 -12.22
C TYR A 206 -2.79 -4.67 -13.36
N SER A 207 -2.31 -4.91 -14.58
CA SER A 207 -3.14 -5.53 -15.64
C SER A 207 -3.39 -7.01 -15.37
N MET A 208 -2.35 -7.75 -15.00
CA MET A 208 -2.46 -9.19 -14.83
C MET A 208 -3.27 -9.57 -13.59
N ILE A 209 -3.30 -8.72 -12.55
CA ILE A 209 -3.79 -9.07 -11.21
C ILE A 209 -5.19 -9.71 -11.18
N PHE A 210 -6.11 -9.28 -12.03
CA PHE A 210 -7.47 -9.85 -12.11
C PHE A 210 -7.50 -11.24 -12.73
N GLY A 211 -6.58 -11.53 -13.64
CA GLY A 211 -6.49 -12.79 -14.38
C GLY A 211 -5.41 -13.75 -13.87
N TRP A 212 -4.53 -13.32 -12.96
CA TRP A 212 -3.32 -14.04 -12.55
C TRP A 212 -3.61 -15.08 -11.46
N THR A 213 -4.16 -16.20 -11.89
CA THR A 213 -4.65 -17.35 -11.12
C THR A 213 -3.74 -18.57 -11.27
N LYS A 214 -4.12 -19.70 -10.64
CA LYS A 214 -3.38 -20.96 -10.72
C LYS A 214 -3.34 -21.56 -12.13
N GLU A 215 -4.28 -21.19 -12.99
CA GLU A 215 -4.40 -21.68 -14.36
C GLU A 215 -3.92 -20.67 -15.42
N SER A 216 -3.34 -19.53 -15.01
CA SER A 216 -2.93 -18.50 -15.96
C SER A 216 -1.83 -18.97 -16.89
N VAL A 217 -1.98 -18.74 -18.18
CA VAL A 217 -0.99 -19.04 -19.21
C VAL A 217 -0.67 -17.74 -19.93
N VAL A 218 0.62 -17.52 -20.20
CA VAL A 218 1.06 -16.36 -21.00
C VAL A 218 1.17 -16.76 -22.45
N GLU A 219 0.56 -15.94 -23.32
CA GLU A 219 0.60 -16.11 -24.77
C GLU A 219 1.32 -14.93 -25.40
N PHE A 220 2.36 -15.18 -26.20
CA PHE A 220 3.10 -14.12 -26.89
C PHE A 220 2.47 -13.78 -28.23
N SER A 221 2.46 -12.50 -28.58
CA SER A 221 2.03 -12.06 -29.90
C SER A 221 3.01 -12.55 -30.98
N LYS A 222 2.46 -13.13 -32.04
CA LYS A 222 3.24 -13.51 -33.23
C LYS A 222 3.69 -12.30 -34.05
N LYS A 223 3.02 -11.16 -33.90
CA LYS A 223 3.27 -9.93 -34.67
C LYS A 223 4.21 -8.96 -33.94
N SER A 224 4.22 -9.01 -32.61
CA SER A 224 4.91 -8.05 -31.74
C SER A 224 5.60 -8.81 -30.60
N PRO A 225 6.90 -9.15 -30.72
CA PRO A 225 7.61 -9.97 -29.72
C PRO A 225 7.75 -9.29 -28.34
N GLU A 226 7.51 -7.98 -28.26
CA GLU A 226 7.42 -7.15 -27.05
C GLU A 226 6.04 -7.19 -26.36
N MET A 227 5.09 -7.96 -26.91
CA MET A 227 3.73 -8.08 -26.38
C MET A 227 3.39 -9.52 -25.99
N ALA A 228 2.65 -9.64 -24.90
CA ALA A 228 2.02 -10.87 -24.48
C ALA A 228 0.58 -10.62 -24.01
N SER A 229 -0.17 -11.68 -23.77
CA SER A 229 -1.47 -11.62 -23.15
C SER A 229 -1.64 -12.66 -22.06
N LEU A 230 -2.41 -12.32 -21.04
CA LEU A 230 -2.81 -13.21 -19.97
C LEU A 230 -4.33 -13.08 -19.79
N ARG A 231 -5.09 -14.13 -20.13
CA ARG A 231 -6.57 -14.13 -20.08
C ARG A 231 -7.22 -12.93 -20.79
N GLY A 232 -6.67 -12.50 -21.92
CA GLY A 232 -7.17 -11.36 -22.70
C GLY A 232 -6.58 -10.01 -22.29
N GLU A 233 -5.95 -9.90 -21.13
CA GLU A 233 -5.24 -8.69 -20.71
C GLU A 233 -3.91 -8.56 -21.45
N VAL A 234 -3.66 -7.40 -22.05
CA VAL A 234 -2.48 -7.12 -22.87
C VAL A 234 -1.31 -6.65 -21.99
N ILE A 235 -0.16 -7.28 -22.17
CA ILE A 235 1.11 -6.96 -21.51
C ILE A 235 2.06 -6.40 -22.57
N ASN A 236 2.51 -5.16 -22.38
CA ASN A 236 3.35 -4.43 -23.34
C ASN A 236 4.74 -4.13 -22.78
N ASN A 237 5.67 -3.75 -23.66
CA ASN A 237 7.04 -3.31 -23.31
C ASN A 237 7.91 -4.42 -22.69
N LEU A 238 7.64 -5.67 -23.05
CA LEU A 238 8.47 -6.80 -22.66
C LEU A 238 9.81 -6.73 -23.38
N ASN A 239 10.86 -7.18 -22.70
CA ASN A 239 12.16 -7.42 -23.31
C ASN A 239 12.10 -8.74 -24.11
N PRO A 240 12.16 -8.70 -25.45
CA PRO A 240 11.97 -9.90 -26.27
C PRO A 240 12.98 -11.01 -25.99
N ARG A 241 14.19 -10.67 -25.50
CA ARG A 241 15.24 -11.63 -25.15
C ARG A 241 14.93 -12.45 -23.91
N LYS A 242 13.95 -12.03 -23.11
CA LYS A 242 13.57 -12.67 -21.86
C LYS A 242 12.15 -13.24 -21.88
N SER A 243 11.47 -13.29 -23.03
CA SER A 243 10.08 -13.76 -23.15
C SER A 243 9.86 -15.16 -22.57
N ALA A 244 10.74 -16.13 -22.87
CA ALA A 244 10.63 -17.47 -22.30
C ALA A 244 10.71 -17.46 -20.76
N LYS A 245 11.67 -16.71 -20.20
CA LYS A 245 11.83 -16.56 -18.75
C LYS A 245 10.68 -15.78 -18.10
N PHE A 246 10.11 -14.80 -18.80
CA PHE A 246 8.92 -14.09 -18.34
C PHE A 246 7.71 -15.02 -18.24
N LYS A 247 7.51 -15.89 -19.23
CA LYS A 247 6.45 -16.92 -19.18
C LYS A 247 6.66 -17.87 -18.01
N GLU A 248 7.86 -18.40 -17.83
CA GLU A 248 8.19 -19.23 -16.67
C GLU A 248 7.93 -18.50 -15.35
N PHE A 249 8.27 -17.21 -15.27
CA PHE A 249 8.02 -16.38 -14.10
C PHE A 249 6.52 -16.21 -13.84
N VAL A 250 5.73 -15.77 -14.82
CA VAL A 250 4.29 -15.55 -14.63
C VAL A 250 3.56 -16.86 -14.30
N GLU A 251 3.91 -17.95 -14.97
CA GLU A 251 3.30 -19.26 -14.75
C GLU A 251 3.82 -19.96 -13.47
N LYS A 252 4.83 -19.39 -12.79
CA LYS A 252 5.28 -19.83 -11.46
C LYS A 252 4.46 -19.21 -10.33
N TYR A 253 3.83 -18.05 -10.53
CA TYR A 253 3.13 -17.30 -9.48
C TYR A 253 1.62 -17.20 -9.72
N TYR A 254 0.86 -16.85 -8.68
CA TYR A 254 -0.56 -16.48 -8.78
C TYR A 254 -0.99 -15.56 -7.63
N ILE A 255 -2.00 -14.71 -7.87
CA ILE A 255 -2.58 -13.83 -6.85
C ILE A 255 -3.42 -14.65 -5.87
N HIS A 256 -3.14 -14.47 -4.58
CA HIS A 256 -3.86 -15.08 -3.49
C HIS A 256 -4.38 -14.01 -2.52
N LEU A 257 -5.67 -14.10 -2.23
CA LEU A 257 -6.37 -13.23 -1.29
C LEU A 257 -6.84 -14.07 -0.10
N ARG A 258 -6.67 -13.55 1.12
CA ARG A 258 -7.31 -14.10 2.32
C ARG A 258 -8.82 -13.82 2.30
N LYS A 259 -9.57 -14.43 3.23
CA LYS A 259 -11.03 -14.30 3.32
C LYS A 259 -11.49 -12.85 3.54
N ASP A 260 -10.66 -12.04 4.18
CA ASP A 260 -10.87 -10.63 4.52
C ASP A 260 -10.16 -9.66 3.57
N GLU A 261 -9.46 -10.16 2.54
CA GLU A 261 -8.78 -9.34 1.55
C GLU A 261 -9.52 -9.33 0.21
N ASN A 262 -9.29 -8.30 -0.58
CA ASN A 262 -9.75 -8.19 -1.95
C ASN A 262 -8.68 -7.56 -2.86
N ILE A 263 -8.91 -7.58 -4.18
CA ILE A 263 -7.93 -7.08 -5.16
C ILE A 263 -7.58 -5.60 -4.92
N ASP A 264 -8.52 -4.78 -4.42
CA ASP A 264 -8.30 -3.36 -4.11
C ASP A 264 -7.19 -3.16 -3.07
N ASP A 265 -6.90 -4.13 -2.21
CA ASP A 265 -5.83 -4.05 -1.22
C ASP A 265 -4.43 -4.00 -1.87
N PHE A 266 -4.27 -4.55 -3.08
CA PHE A 266 -3.05 -4.37 -3.87
C PHE A 266 -2.97 -2.97 -4.47
N PHE A 267 -4.09 -2.44 -4.97
CA PHE A 267 -4.16 -1.08 -5.52
C PHE A 267 -3.97 -0.01 -4.44
N ALA A 268 -4.45 -0.27 -3.22
CA ALA A 268 -4.23 0.59 -2.05
C ALA A 268 -2.75 0.75 -1.72
N LYS A 269 -1.93 -0.24 -2.09
CA LYS A 269 -0.47 -0.30 -1.89
C LYS A 269 0.32 0.05 -3.18
N TYR A 270 -0.30 0.77 -4.13
CA TYR A 270 0.34 1.17 -5.40
C TYR A 270 1.61 2.01 -5.20
N ASP A 271 1.59 2.86 -4.19
CA ASP A 271 2.74 3.61 -3.70
C ASP A 271 3.94 2.71 -3.41
N ARG A 272 3.73 1.64 -2.65
CA ARG A 272 4.76 0.64 -2.33
C ARG A 272 5.22 -0.13 -3.57
N ALA A 273 4.33 -0.33 -4.54
CA ALA A 273 4.65 -0.96 -5.82
C ALA A 273 5.66 -0.11 -6.60
N LEU A 274 5.35 1.18 -6.77
CA LEU A 274 6.21 2.16 -7.43
C LEU A 274 7.57 2.26 -6.72
N ASP A 275 7.59 2.49 -5.41
CA ASP A 275 8.84 2.64 -4.64
C ASP A 275 9.71 1.39 -4.65
N SER A 276 9.10 0.21 -4.80
CA SER A 276 9.85 -1.04 -4.89
C SER A 276 10.62 -1.15 -6.22
N VAL A 277 10.14 -0.48 -7.26
CA VAL A 277 10.66 -0.59 -8.63
C VAL A 277 11.53 0.60 -9.00
N ASP A 278 11.04 1.82 -8.73
CA ASP A 278 11.72 3.08 -8.99
C ASP A 278 11.29 4.13 -7.96
N ARG A 279 12.08 4.24 -6.89
CA ARG A 279 11.84 5.20 -5.81
C ARG A 279 11.98 6.66 -6.29
N ASP A 280 12.87 6.91 -7.24
CA ASP A 280 13.18 8.26 -7.69
C ASP A 280 12.09 8.81 -8.62
N PHE A 281 11.35 7.94 -9.31
CA PHE A 281 10.17 8.29 -10.11
C PHE A 281 9.20 9.17 -9.32
N ARG A 282 8.83 8.76 -8.10
CA ARG A 282 7.88 9.54 -7.29
C ARG A 282 8.42 10.88 -6.83
N ILE A 283 9.67 10.89 -6.37
CA ILE A 283 10.33 12.09 -5.83
C ILE A 283 10.48 13.13 -6.95
N LYS A 284 10.94 12.70 -8.13
CA LYS A 284 11.10 13.54 -9.31
C LYS A 284 9.78 14.20 -9.72
N HIS A 285 8.69 13.44 -9.69
CA HIS A 285 7.38 13.90 -10.15
C HIS A 285 6.50 14.49 -9.03
N GLY A 286 7.00 14.57 -7.78
CA GLY A 286 6.29 15.20 -6.66
C GLY A 286 5.00 14.49 -6.25
N ILE A 287 4.94 13.16 -6.41
CA ILE A 287 3.73 12.36 -6.23
C ILE A 287 3.57 11.97 -4.75
N PHE A 288 2.51 12.48 -4.10
CA PHE A 288 2.14 12.16 -2.73
C PHE A 288 0.79 11.44 -2.69
N PHE A 289 0.75 10.23 -2.13
CA PHE A 289 -0.49 9.46 -2.07
C PHE A 289 -1.22 9.67 -0.75
N THR A 290 -2.54 9.85 -0.86
CA THR A 290 -3.43 9.82 0.30
C THR A 290 -3.62 8.36 0.75
N ASP A 291 -3.46 8.13 2.05
CA ASP A 291 -3.77 6.83 2.65
C ASP A 291 -5.24 6.45 2.43
N LEU A 292 -5.51 5.17 2.15
CA LEU A 292 -6.86 4.70 1.84
C LEU A 292 -7.80 4.83 3.05
N SER A 293 -7.34 4.53 4.26
CA SER A 293 -8.16 4.64 5.47
C SER A 293 -8.42 6.10 5.84
N LEU A 294 -7.43 6.98 5.65
CA LEU A 294 -7.64 8.43 5.76
C LEU A 294 -8.67 8.94 4.74
N SER A 295 -8.57 8.48 3.49
CA SER A 295 -9.54 8.80 2.44
C SER A 295 -10.95 8.36 2.84
N LYS A 296 -11.11 7.13 3.34
CA LYS A 296 -12.40 6.61 3.85
C LYS A 296 -12.98 7.48 4.97
N PHE A 297 -12.15 7.85 5.95
CA PHE A 297 -12.57 8.69 7.07
C PHE A 297 -12.99 10.10 6.64
N VAL A 298 -12.24 10.71 5.72
CA VAL A 298 -12.58 12.04 5.21
C VAL A 298 -13.86 12.01 4.39
N LEU A 299 -14.10 11.00 3.55
CA LEU A 299 -15.37 10.88 2.84
C LEU A 299 -16.55 10.60 3.79
N TRP A 300 -16.32 9.89 4.90
CA TRP A 300 -17.30 9.76 5.97
C TRP A 300 -17.65 11.12 6.59
N TYR A 301 -16.65 11.94 6.88
CA TYR A 301 -16.86 13.29 7.41
C TYR A 301 -17.63 14.18 6.42
N VAL A 302 -17.28 14.12 5.13
CA VAL A 302 -17.99 14.86 4.07
C VAL A 302 -19.46 14.46 4.03
N LYS A 303 -19.81 13.17 4.13
CA LYS A 303 -21.22 12.72 4.13
C LYS A 303 -22.07 13.36 5.23
N GLN A 304 -21.46 13.72 6.36
CA GLN A 304 -22.19 14.37 7.46
C GLN A 304 -22.65 15.79 7.10
N SER A 305 -22.01 16.44 6.11
CA SER A 305 -22.33 17.80 5.66
C SER A 305 -22.95 17.84 4.26
N ILE A 306 -22.59 16.90 3.38
CA ILE A 306 -23.04 16.79 2.00
C ILE A 306 -23.42 15.32 1.75
N SER A 307 -24.65 14.95 2.08
CA SER A 307 -25.10 13.55 2.11
C SER A 307 -25.11 12.86 0.74
N ASN A 308 -25.39 13.61 -0.33
CA ASN A 308 -25.62 13.09 -1.68
C ASN A 308 -24.54 13.51 -2.71
N LEU A 309 -23.31 13.81 -2.26
CA LEU A 309 -22.22 14.26 -3.13
C LEU A 309 -22.07 13.40 -4.41
N GLY A 310 -22.17 12.07 -4.27
CA GLY A 310 -21.97 11.15 -5.38
C GLY A 310 -23.09 11.11 -6.42
N GLU A 311 -24.30 11.54 -6.07
CA GLU A 311 -25.45 11.61 -6.96
C GLU A 311 -25.57 13.00 -7.60
N ASP A 312 -25.39 14.04 -6.80
CA ASP A 312 -25.73 15.42 -7.17
C ASP A 312 -24.61 16.12 -7.95
N TYR A 313 -23.37 15.63 -7.89
CA TYR A 313 -22.20 16.32 -8.43
C TYR A 313 -21.44 15.50 -9.47
N LEU A 314 -20.78 16.22 -10.37
CA LEU A 314 -19.66 15.71 -11.16
C LEU A 314 -18.37 15.85 -10.32
N VAL A 315 -17.82 14.74 -9.86
CA VAL A 315 -16.67 14.73 -8.97
C VAL A 315 -15.38 14.69 -9.79
N ILE A 316 -14.51 15.69 -9.61
CA ILE A 316 -13.28 15.85 -10.37
C ILE A 316 -12.08 15.76 -9.43
N ASP A 317 -11.17 14.83 -9.72
CA ASP A 317 -9.84 14.76 -9.10
C ASP A 317 -8.76 15.05 -10.16
N PRO A 318 -8.28 16.31 -10.26
CA PRO A 318 -7.35 16.70 -11.30
C PRO A 318 -5.91 16.20 -11.09
N ALA A 319 -5.60 15.60 -9.94
CA ALA A 319 -4.29 15.08 -9.56
C ALA A 319 -4.47 13.79 -8.75
N CYS A 320 -5.03 12.76 -9.39
CA CYS A 320 -5.59 11.64 -8.65
C CYS A 320 -4.54 10.68 -8.07
N GLY A 321 -3.31 10.69 -8.57
CA GLY A 321 -2.28 9.73 -8.18
C GLY A 321 -2.78 8.27 -8.31
N SER A 322 -2.91 7.57 -7.18
CA SER A 322 -3.40 6.18 -7.11
C SER A 322 -4.93 6.07 -7.13
N GLY A 323 -5.61 7.22 -7.12
CA GLY A 323 -7.05 7.35 -7.07
C GLY A 323 -7.69 7.07 -5.71
N ASN A 324 -6.93 6.77 -4.64
CA ASN A 324 -7.49 6.34 -3.33
C ASN A 324 -8.64 7.22 -2.80
N LEU A 325 -8.62 8.52 -3.08
CA LEU A 325 -9.64 9.48 -2.64
C LEU A 325 -10.97 9.33 -3.41
N VAL A 326 -10.92 8.89 -4.67
CA VAL A 326 -12.07 8.80 -5.58
C VAL A 326 -12.45 7.36 -5.92
N THR A 327 -11.56 6.40 -5.74
CA THR A 327 -11.76 4.97 -6.05
C THR A 327 -12.52 4.22 -4.97
N ASN A 328 -12.79 4.86 -3.84
CA ASN A 328 -13.40 4.23 -2.69
C ASN A 328 -14.85 3.81 -3.01
N TRP A 329 -15.03 2.51 -3.23
CA TRP A 329 -16.21 1.93 -3.88
C TRP A 329 -17.30 1.49 -2.90
N ARG A 330 -16.96 1.29 -1.61
CA ARG A 330 -17.90 0.83 -0.57
C ARG A 330 -17.96 1.72 0.67
N ALA A 331 -17.58 2.99 0.53
CA ALA A 331 -17.62 3.97 1.62
C ALA A 331 -18.30 5.28 1.18
N PRO A 332 -18.68 6.15 2.12
CA PRO A 332 -20.08 6.48 2.40
C PRO A 332 -20.86 7.29 1.36
N LEU A 333 -20.20 7.92 0.38
CA LEU A 333 -20.78 8.91 -0.53
C LEU A 333 -21.25 8.37 -1.89
N GLN A 334 -20.95 7.11 -2.23
CA GLN A 334 -21.33 6.46 -3.50
C GLN A 334 -21.04 7.32 -4.75
N LEU A 335 -19.82 7.84 -4.90
CA LEU A 335 -19.46 8.71 -6.03
C LEU A 335 -19.80 8.04 -7.39
N ARG A 336 -20.77 8.58 -8.15
CA ARG A 336 -21.30 7.95 -9.39
C ARG A 336 -20.79 8.55 -10.69
N HIS A 337 -20.37 9.82 -10.70
CA HIS A 337 -19.87 10.48 -11.91
C HIS A 337 -18.51 11.08 -11.58
N LYS A 338 -17.46 10.32 -11.86
CA LYS A 338 -16.08 10.70 -11.54
C LYS A 338 -15.28 10.99 -12.78
N ILE A 339 -14.52 12.07 -12.73
CA ILE A 339 -13.48 12.40 -13.69
C ILE A 339 -12.17 12.45 -12.92
N VAL A 340 -11.15 11.79 -13.46
CA VAL A 340 -9.82 11.95 -12.91
C VAL A 340 -8.81 12.22 -14.00
N SER A 341 -7.80 12.98 -13.64
CA SER A 341 -6.65 13.24 -14.48
C SER A 341 -5.37 13.18 -13.67
N GLU A 342 -4.28 13.01 -14.39
CA GLU A 342 -2.93 12.99 -13.83
C GLU A 342 -1.96 13.47 -14.92
N ILE A 343 -0.88 14.10 -14.48
CA ILE A 343 0.15 14.60 -15.39
C ILE A 343 0.99 13.45 -15.96
N GLU A 344 1.20 12.40 -15.17
CA GLU A 344 1.93 11.20 -15.56
C GLU A 344 0.99 10.12 -16.10
N PRO A 345 1.06 9.80 -17.41
CA PRO A 345 0.15 8.83 -18.03
C PRO A 345 0.27 7.42 -17.44
N GLU A 346 1.43 7.05 -16.89
CA GLU A 346 1.62 5.73 -16.27
C GLU A 346 0.79 5.53 -15.01
N LEU A 347 0.50 6.62 -14.28
CA LEU A 347 -0.35 6.55 -13.09
C LEU A 347 -1.81 6.30 -13.48
N LEU A 348 -2.26 6.89 -14.59
CA LEU A 348 -3.62 6.71 -15.10
C LEU A 348 -3.91 5.23 -15.38
N PHE A 349 -2.93 4.49 -15.93
CA PHE A 349 -3.07 3.07 -16.26
C PHE A 349 -3.59 2.23 -15.08
N THR A 350 -2.98 2.41 -13.92
CA THR A 350 -3.35 1.68 -12.70
C THR A 350 -4.75 2.10 -12.23
N VAL A 351 -5.08 3.38 -12.29
CA VAL A 351 -6.41 3.87 -11.88
C VAL A 351 -7.49 3.32 -12.79
N GLU A 352 -7.28 3.28 -14.12
CA GLU A 352 -8.28 2.72 -15.04
C GLU A 352 -8.47 1.21 -14.83
N ASN A 353 -7.39 0.44 -14.64
CA ASN A 353 -7.52 -1.00 -14.37
C ASN A 353 -8.24 -1.27 -13.05
N ARG A 354 -7.93 -0.47 -12.02
CA ARG A 354 -8.66 -0.50 -10.75
C ARG A 354 -10.17 -0.26 -10.95
N MET A 355 -10.53 0.70 -11.82
CA MET A 355 -11.91 1.06 -12.12
C MET A 355 -12.64 0.06 -13.02
N LYS A 356 -11.96 -0.53 -14.02
CA LYS A 356 -12.54 -1.53 -14.94
C LYS A 356 -12.91 -2.82 -14.22
N GLY A 357 -12.10 -3.23 -13.24
CA GLY A 357 -12.36 -4.41 -12.42
C GLY A 357 -13.53 -4.25 -11.45
N ASP A 358 -14.08 -3.04 -11.28
CA ASP A 358 -15.20 -2.76 -10.38
C ASP A 358 -16.52 -2.57 -11.15
N ALA A 359 -17.44 -3.52 -10.99
CA ALA A 359 -18.77 -3.48 -11.59
C ALA A 359 -19.60 -2.23 -11.20
N TRP A 360 -19.30 -1.59 -10.07
CA TRP A 360 -19.98 -0.35 -9.67
C TRP A 360 -19.51 0.88 -10.46
N HIS A 361 -18.22 0.93 -10.81
CA HIS A 361 -17.63 2.04 -11.57
C HIS A 361 -17.74 1.86 -13.08
N TYR A 362 -18.04 0.65 -13.55
CA TYR A 362 -18.19 0.37 -14.97
C TYR A 362 -19.22 1.34 -15.61
N GLY A 363 -18.73 2.20 -16.52
CA GLY A 363 -19.51 3.25 -17.19
C GLY A 363 -19.74 4.55 -16.39
N LYS A 364 -19.32 4.60 -15.12
CA LYS A 364 -19.55 5.69 -14.13
C LYS A 364 -18.31 6.51 -13.79
N TYR A 365 -17.20 6.23 -14.45
CA TYR A 365 -15.92 6.90 -14.29
C TYR A 365 -15.33 7.24 -15.65
N THR A 366 -14.52 8.30 -15.72
CA THR A 366 -13.84 8.75 -16.94
C THR A 366 -12.40 9.14 -16.59
N VAL A 367 -11.43 8.45 -17.19
CA VAL A 367 -10.03 8.91 -17.24
C VAL A 367 -9.91 9.97 -18.31
N ILE A 368 -9.32 11.11 -17.99
CA ILE A 368 -9.01 12.14 -18.98
C ILE A 368 -7.53 12.54 -18.82
N PRO A 369 -6.69 12.38 -19.85
CA PRO A 369 -6.97 11.82 -21.19
C PRO A 369 -7.15 10.29 -21.15
N ARG A 370 -7.58 9.67 -22.25
CA ARG A 370 -7.64 8.20 -22.32
C ARG A 370 -6.22 7.63 -22.29
N ILE A 371 -6.02 6.54 -21.56
CA ILE A 371 -4.71 5.85 -21.49
C ILE A 371 -4.17 5.45 -22.86
N SER A 372 -5.05 5.09 -23.78
CA SER A 372 -4.68 4.76 -25.18
C SER A 372 -3.98 5.91 -25.91
N GLU A 373 -4.12 7.15 -25.42
CA GLU A 373 -3.47 8.32 -26.00
C GLU A 373 -2.06 8.57 -25.45
N GLY A 374 -1.65 7.84 -24.40
CA GLY A 374 -0.29 7.89 -23.87
C GLY A 374 0.17 9.26 -23.34
N LYS A 375 -0.77 10.14 -23.00
CA LYS A 375 -0.51 11.50 -22.51
C LYS A 375 -1.25 11.77 -21.19
N GLY A 376 -0.66 12.59 -20.33
CA GLY A 376 -1.34 13.13 -19.15
C GLY A 376 -2.06 14.45 -19.44
N LEU A 377 -2.76 14.97 -18.44
CA LEU A 377 -3.40 16.29 -18.47
C LEU A 377 -2.89 17.10 -17.28
N ASN A 378 -2.12 18.16 -17.57
CA ASN A 378 -1.64 19.06 -16.54
C ASN A 378 -2.72 20.10 -16.21
N PHE A 379 -3.25 20.04 -14.98
CA PHE A 379 -4.31 20.93 -14.51
C PHE A 379 -3.93 22.42 -14.57
N LEU A 380 -2.64 22.75 -14.48
CA LEU A 380 -2.15 24.11 -14.31
C LEU A 380 -1.74 24.79 -15.62
N THR A 381 -1.62 24.06 -16.74
CA THR A 381 -1.15 24.63 -18.02
C THR A 381 -2.26 25.25 -18.87
N HIS A 382 -3.52 24.96 -18.54
CA HIS A 382 -4.68 25.36 -19.34
C HIS A 382 -5.42 26.52 -18.68
N SER A 383 -6.03 27.37 -19.50
CA SER A 383 -7.06 28.29 -19.00
C SER A 383 -8.26 27.49 -18.47
N ALA A 384 -9.10 28.12 -17.65
CA ALA A 384 -10.32 27.49 -17.15
C ALA A 384 -11.28 27.08 -18.28
N VAL A 385 -11.38 27.89 -19.33
CA VAL A 385 -12.19 27.60 -20.53
C VAL A 385 -11.66 26.36 -21.25
N GLU A 386 -10.36 26.36 -21.57
CA GLU A 386 -9.73 25.23 -22.25
C GLU A 386 -9.86 23.93 -21.46
N TYR A 387 -9.68 23.98 -20.14
CA TYR A 387 -9.82 22.81 -19.29
C TYR A 387 -11.26 22.25 -19.35
N LEU A 388 -12.27 23.11 -19.24
CA LEU A 388 -13.67 22.71 -19.36
C LEU A 388 -14.01 22.14 -20.75
N ASP A 389 -13.46 22.71 -21.81
CA ASP A 389 -13.65 22.21 -23.18
C ASP A 389 -12.98 20.84 -23.39
N ILE A 390 -11.79 20.65 -22.83
CA ILE A 390 -11.14 19.33 -22.76
C ILE A 390 -12.08 18.36 -22.05
N LEU A 391 -12.58 18.67 -20.84
CA LEU A 391 -13.48 17.77 -20.12
C LEU A 391 -14.70 17.38 -20.96
N LYS A 392 -15.39 18.34 -21.57
CA LYS A 392 -16.58 18.10 -22.40
C LYS A 392 -16.28 17.20 -23.59
N SER A 393 -15.12 17.33 -24.22
CA SER A 393 -14.73 16.51 -25.38
C SER A 393 -14.65 15.01 -25.07
N TYR A 394 -14.45 14.63 -23.79
CA TYR A 394 -14.42 13.23 -23.34
C TYR A 394 -15.75 12.73 -22.75
N LEU A 395 -16.77 13.61 -22.65
CA LEU A 395 -18.07 13.28 -22.08
C LEU A 395 -19.24 13.32 -23.10
N PRO A 396 -19.06 13.10 -24.43
CA PRO A 396 -20.18 13.20 -25.37
C PRO A 396 -21.26 12.16 -25.06
N GLY A 397 -22.52 12.59 -25.02
CA GLY A 397 -23.68 11.74 -24.74
C GLY A 397 -23.88 11.36 -23.26
N LYS A 398 -23.05 11.87 -22.34
CA LYS A 398 -23.34 11.82 -20.90
C LYS A 398 -24.14 13.07 -20.53
N ASP A 399 -25.25 12.92 -19.81
CA ASP A 399 -25.95 14.07 -19.23
C ASP A 399 -25.11 14.63 -18.08
N VAL A 400 -24.31 15.66 -18.39
CA VAL A 400 -23.42 16.33 -17.43
C VAL A 400 -24.09 17.57 -16.84
N ASN A 401 -25.42 17.56 -16.66
CA ASN A 401 -26.14 18.66 -16.02
C ASN A 401 -26.00 18.63 -14.49
N LYS A 402 -24.76 18.61 -13.98
CA LYS A 402 -24.44 18.54 -12.55
C LYS A 402 -23.35 19.55 -12.19
N PRO A 403 -23.45 20.23 -11.03
CA PRO A 403 -22.39 21.07 -10.53
C PRO A 403 -21.09 20.28 -10.31
N ILE A 404 -19.97 21.00 -10.36
CA ILE A 404 -18.64 20.40 -10.15
C ILE A 404 -18.35 20.26 -8.65
N ALA A 405 -17.82 19.12 -8.24
CA ALA A 405 -17.17 18.97 -6.94
C ALA A 405 -15.70 18.57 -7.15
N PHE A 406 -14.78 19.46 -6.82
CA PHE A 406 -13.36 19.10 -6.77
C PHE A 406 -13.10 18.29 -5.50
N LEU A 407 -12.54 17.09 -5.65
CA LEU A 407 -12.14 16.23 -4.55
C LEU A 407 -10.72 15.73 -4.83
N CYS A 408 -9.72 16.37 -4.21
CA CYS A 408 -8.33 16.07 -4.55
C CYS A 408 -7.33 16.34 -3.42
N ASN A 409 -6.17 15.73 -3.56
CA ASN A 409 -4.99 15.98 -2.76
C ASN A 409 -3.85 16.49 -3.67
N PRO A 410 -3.82 17.80 -3.98
CA PRO A 410 -2.82 18.38 -4.87
C PRO A 410 -1.38 18.24 -4.32
N PRO A 411 -0.37 18.32 -5.19
CA PRO A 411 1.03 18.24 -4.77
C PRO A 411 1.42 19.37 -3.81
N TYR A 412 2.18 19.01 -2.76
CA TYR A 412 2.62 19.93 -1.70
C TYR A 412 3.97 20.59 -1.94
N ARG A 413 4.67 20.23 -3.01
CA ARG A 413 6.07 20.64 -3.24
C ARG A 413 6.13 22.14 -3.55
N GLY A 414 7.05 22.82 -2.87
CA GLY A 414 7.44 24.18 -3.20
C GLY A 414 8.69 24.19 -4.08
N ASP A 415 8.96 25.30 -4.78
CA ASP A 415 10.17 25.45 -5.60
C ASP A 415 11.49 25.29 -4.78
N ASP A 416 11.43 25.37 -3.45
CA ASP A 416 12.55 25.23 -2.51
C ASP A 416 12.88 23.79 -2.05
N ASP A 417 12.12 22.78 -2.46
CA ASP A 417 12.38 21.37 -2.06
C ASP A 417 13.53 20.78 -2.91
N GLN A 418 14.77 20.92 -2.43
CA GLN A 418 16.03 20.61 -3.11
C GLN A 418 16.34 19.11 -3.32
N SER A 419 15.40 18.21 -3.01
CA SER A 419 15.67 16.78 -2.97
C SER A 419 15.84 16.08 -4.34
N ALA A 420 15.49 16.74 -5.46
CA ALA A 420 15.76 16.30 -6.83
C ALA A 420 15.64 17.46 -7.83
N SER A 421 16.33 17.38 -8.97
CA SER A 421 16.17 18.30 -10.12
C SER A 421 14.70 18.41 -10.52
N SER A 422 14.12 19.60 -10.39
CA SER A 422 12.70 19.86 -10.62
C SER A 422 12.33 19.63 -12.09
N VAL A 423 11.16 19.02 -12.33
CA VAL A 423 10.47 19.16 -13.61
C VAL A 423 9.72 20.49 -13.53
N GLU A 424 10.14 21.46 -14.32
CA GLU A 424 9.52 22.78 -14.36
C GLU A 424 8.21 22.68 -15.14
N TYR A 425 7.09 22.55 -14.43
CA TYR A 425 5.77 22.58 -15.04
C TYR A 425 5.31 24.02 -15.22
N GLN A 426 4.93 24.38 -16.44
CA GLN A 426 4.37 25.68 -16.76
C GLN A 426 3.05 25.90 -16.02
N ILE A 427 2.86 27.11 -15.49
CA ILE A 427 1.61 27.57 -14.86
C ILE A 427 0.97 28.60 -15.79
N HIS A 428 -0.32 28.47 -16.03
CA HIS A 428 -1.08 29.38 -16.88
C HIS A 428 -1.05 30.82 -16.32
N PRO A 429 -0.86 31.86 -17.15
CA PRO A 429 -0.73 33.24 -16.69
C PRO A 429 -1.88 33.74 -15.82
N ASP A 430 -3.12 33.32 -16.10
CA ASP A 430 -4.31 33.74 -15.32
C ASP A 430 -4.23 33.31 -13.85
N ILE A 431 -3.65 32.13 -13.59
CA ILE A 431 -3.43 31.62 -12.23
C ILE A 431 -2.43 32.56 -11.51
N LEU A 432 -1.31 32.87 -12.16
CA LEU A 432 -0.28 33.75 -11.60
C LEU A 432 -0.79 35.18 -11.39
N LEU A 433 -1.62 35.69 -12.30
CA LEU A 433 -2.27 36.99 -12.17
C LEU A 433 -3.19 37.00 -10.95
N LEU A 434 -3.94 35.91 -10.74
CA LEU A 434 -4.88 35.78 -9.64
C LEU A 434 -4.18 35.75 -8.27
N ILE A 435 -3.13 34.94 -8.06
CA ILE A 435 -2.53 34.75 -6.72
C ILE A 435 -1.17 35.42 -6.50
N GLY A 436 -0.49 35.86 -7.56
CA GLY A 436 0.86 36.38 -7.50
C GLY A 436 1.94 35.27 -7.46
N LYS A 437 3.18 35.64 -7.81
CA LYS A 437 4.30 34.70 -7.93
C LYS A 437 4.69 34.03 -6.61
N GLU A 438 4.63 34.77 -5.51
CA GLU A 438 5.03 34.25 -4.20
C GLU A 438 4.11 33.10 -3.73
N ALA A 439 2.79 33.29 -3.79
CA ALA A 439 1.83 32.23 -3.46
C ALA A 439 1.93 31.02 -4.42
N ALA A 440 2.29 31.26 -5.69
CA ALA A 440 2.43 30.23 -6.70
C ALA A 440 3.65 29.30 -6.52
N THR A 441 4.60 29.69 -5.66
CA THR A 441 5.71 28.80 -5.26
C THR A 441 5.19 27.52 -4.58
N GLU A 442 4.03 27.58 -3.93
CA GLU A 442 3.36 26.43 -3.31
C GLU A 442 2.26 25.90 -4.25
N ARG A 443 2.51 24.77 -4.92
CA ARG A 443 1.67 24.30 -6.04
C ARG A 443 0.20 24.07 -5.70
N TYR A 444 -0.14 23.68 -4.47
CA TYR A 444 -1.55 23.57 -4.07
C TYR A 444 -2.32 24.91 -4.14
N ASN A 445 -1.65 26.07 -4.00
CA ASN A 445 -2.29 27.37 -4.19
C ASN A 445 -2.66 27.61 -5.66
N CYS A 446 -1.83 27.16 -6.60
CA CYS A 446 -2.14 27.20 -8.03
C CYS A 446 -3.37 26.34 -8.35
N PHE A 447 -3.50 25.17 -7.71
CA PHE A 447 -4.69 24.32 -7.82
C PHE A 447 -5.94 25.02 -7.29
N LEU A 448 -5.89 25.61 -6.09
CA LEU A 448 -7.04 26.36 -5.52
C LEU A 448 -7.46 27.51 -6.44
N ALA A 449 -6.50 28.26 -6.98
CA ALA A 449 -6.74 29.35 -7.92
C ALA A 449 -7.40 28.87 -9.21
N GLN A 450 -6.90 27.78 -9.81
CA GLN A 450 -7.48 27.21 -11.02
C GLN A 450 -8.89 26.66 -10.77
N MET A 451 -9.14 26.00 -9.64
CA MET A 451 -10.49 25.56 -9.27
C MET A 451 -11.46 26.73 -9.18
N LYS A 452 -11.05 27.86 -8.58
CA LYS A 452 -11.86 29.08 -8.54
C LYS A 452 -12.17 29.60 -9.95
N LEU A 453 -11.17 29.69 -10.82
CA LEU A 453 -11.37 30.13 -12.21
C LEU A 453 -12.32 29.19 -12.97
N ILE A 454 -12.23 27.88 -12.74
CA ILE A 454 -13.16 26.91 -13.33
C ILE A 454 -14.57 27.08 -12.78
N CYS A 455 -14.75 27.28 -11.47
CA CYS A 455 -16.06 27.56 -10.88
C CYS A 455 -16.69 28.83 -11.45
N ASP A 456 -15.90 29.89 -11.70
CA ASP A 456 -16.38 31.12 -12.31
C ASP A 456 -16.89 30.92 -13.75
N GLN A 457 -16.26 30.01 -14.49
CA GLN A 457 -16.49 29.73 -15.90
C GLN A 457 -17.50 28.60 -16.13
N ALA A 458 -17.82 27.80 -15.11
CA ALA A 458 -18.75 26.68 -15.20
C ALA A 458 -20.14 27.08 -15.73
N PRO A 459 -20.79 28.17 -15.28
CA PRO A 459 -22.09 28.59 -15.79
C PRO A 459 -22.07 28.95 -17.28
N ASP A 460 -21.05 29.71 -17.70
CA ASP A 460 -20.85 30.12 -19.09
C ASP A 460 -20.53 28.93 -20.00
N SER A 461 -20.09 27.83 -19.39
CA SER A 461 -19.82 26.54 -20.04
C SER A 461 -21.04 25.61 -20.06
N GLY A 462 -22.19 26.01 -19.52
CA GLY A 462 -23.41 25.20 -19.44
C GLY A 462 -23.45 24.22 -18.26
N LEU A 463 -22.52 24.33 -17.30
CA LEU A 463 -22.55 23.56 -16.05
C LEU A 463 -23.21 24.38 -14.92
N PRO A 464 -23.95 23.76 -14.00
CA PRO A 464 -24.55 24.46 -12.86
C PRO A 464 -23.53 25.19 -11.96
N GLU A 465 -23.96 26.32 -11.36
CA GLU A 465 -23.09 27.21 -10.58
C GLU A 465 -22.73 26.69 -9.17
N ASP A 466 -23.46 25.71 -8.64
CA ASP A 466 -23.36 25.24 -7.24
C ASP A 466 -22.11 24.37 -6.96
N SER A 467 -20.92 24.85 -7.31
CA SER A 467 -19.69 24.05 -7.22
C SER A 467 -19.15 23.89 -5.79
N LEU A 468 -18.39 22.82 -5.55
CA LEU A 468 -17.75 22.50 -4.26
C LEU A 468 -16.24 22.30 -4.39
N LEU A 469 -15.50 22.70 -3.35
CA LEU A 469 -14.10 22.34 -3.16
C LEU A 469 -13.94 21.46 -1.92
N LEU A 470 -13.40 20.26 -2.08
CA LEU A 470 -13.10 19.29 -1.03
C LEU A 470 -11.61 18.90 -1.12
N VAL A 471 -10.74 19.69 -0.49
CA VAL A 471 -9.32 19.73 -0.88
C VAL A 471 -8.40 19.55 0.32
N PHE A 472 -7.37 18.71 0.16
CA PHE A 472 -6.22 18.67 1.07
C PHE A 472 -5.19 19.75 0.70
N THR A 473 -4.64 20.46 1.69
CA THR A 473 -3.62 21.50 1.48
C THR A 473 -2.68 21.55 2.69
N LYS A 474 -1.45 22.09 2.54
CA LYS A 474 -0.72 22.54 3.75
C LYS A 474 -1.57 23.61 4.43
N SER A 475 -1.68 23.60 5.76
CA SER A 475 -2.54 24.57 6.43
C SER A 475 -2.00 26.00 6.44
N SER A 476 -0.80 26.25 5.90
CA SER A 476 -0.11 27.55 5.90
C SER A 476 -0.88 28.64 5.16
N TRP A 477 -1.57 28.32 4.06
CA TRP A 477 -2.35 29.34 3.33
C TRP A 477 -3.57 29.83 4.10
N LEU A 478 -3.96 29.16 5.19
CA LEU A 478 -5.05 29.58 6.10
C LEU A 478 -4.55 30.48 7.24
N THR A 479 -3.25 30.82 7.26
CA THR A 479 -2.61 31.69 8.26
C THR A 479 -2.52 33.13 7.78
N ASP A 480 -2.43 34.13 8.67
CA ASP A 480 -2.36 35.55 8.28
C ASP A 480 -0.99 36.00 7.71
N ARG A 481 -0.26 35.09 7.05
CA ARG A 481 0.98 35.43 6.34
C ARG A 481 0.66 36.26 5.10
N LEU A 482 1.37 37.37 4.92
CA LEU A 482 1.19 38.29 3.79
C LEU A 482 1.26 37.59 2.43
N SER A 483 2.15 36.62 2.29
CA SER A 483 2.32 35.83 1.06
C SER A 483 1.07 35.06 0.64
N PHE A 484 0.15 34.78 1.57
CA PHE A 484 -1.11 34.05 1.32
C PHE A 484 -2.36 34.93 1.42
N GLU A 485 -2.23 36.20 1.77
CA GLU A 485 -3.37 37.11 1.97
C GLU A 485 -4.26 37.18 0.71
N LYS A 486 -3.63 37.28 -0.46
CA LYS A 486 -4.35 37.38 -1.74
C LYS A 486 -5.21 36.16 -2.02
N ILE A 487 -4.63 34.94 -1.94
CA ILE A 487 -5.38 33.70 -2.17
C ILE A 487 -6.47 33.49 -1.10
N GLN A 488 -6.21 33.83 0.16
CA GLN A 488 -7.23 33.77 1.20
C GLN A 488 -8.44 34.65 0.88
N ASN A 489 -8.21 35.90 0.49
CA ASN A 489 -9.28 36.82 0.18
C ASN A 489 -10.10 36.31 -1.01
N ILE A 490 -9.42 35.86 -2.08
CA ILE A 490 -10.08 35.28 -3.26
C ILE A 490 -10.99 34.10 -2.89
N ILE A 491 -10.50 33.16 -2.08
CA ILE A 491 -11.28 31.99 -1.68
C ILE A 491 -12.41 32.37 -0.72
N THR A 492 -12.14 33.20 0.29
CA THR A 492 -13.16 33.57 1.30
C THR A 492 -14.24 34.54 0.77
N GLU A 493 -13.95 35.28 -0.29
CA GLU A 493 -14.93 36.08 -1.04
C GLU A 493 -15.80 35.20 -1.94
N SER A 494 -15.18 34.26 -2.65
CA SER A 494 -15.86 33.42 -3.65
C SER A 494 -16.57 32.20 -3.05
N PHE A 495 -16.20 31.75 -1.84
CA PHE A 495 -16.70 30.52 -1.25
C PHE A 495 -17.12 30.67 0.21
N ASP A 496 -18.14 29.88 0.60
CA ASP A 496 -18.56 29.65 1.98
C ASP A 496 -17.88 28.41 2.56
N PHE A 497 -17.11 28.59 3.63
CA PHE A 497 -16.53 27.49 4.40
C PHE A 497 -17.63 26.64 5.07
N GLN A 498 -17.60 25.32 4.87
CA GLN A 498 -18.58 24.37 5.42
C GLN A 498 -18.01 23.54 6.57
N GLY A 499 -16.69 23.32 6.60
CA GLY A 499 -16.04 22.50 7.62
C GLY A 499 -14.65 22.05 7.18
N GLY A 500 -13.88 21.50 8.11
CA GLY A 500 -12.54 21.02 7.82
C GLY A 500 -11.85 20.34 8.99
N LEU A 501 -10.82 19.57 8.64
CA LEU A 501 -10.05 18.73 9.54
C LEU A 501 -8.57 19.06 9.39
N LEU A 502 -7.80 18.98 10.47
CA LEU A 502 -6.36 19.14 10.47
C LEU A 502 -5.69 17.79 10.81
N PHE A 503 -4.78 17.33 9.97
CA PHE A 503 -4.06 16.08 10.15
C PHE A 503 -2.55 16.32 10.27
N ASN A 504 -1.86 15.36 10.89
CA ASN A 504 -0.41 15.35 10.89
C ASN A 504 0.08 14.84 9.53
N SER A 505 1.04 15.52 8.90
CA SER A 505 1.58 15.09 7.60
C SER A 505 2.18 13.68 7.62
N LYS A 506 2.56 13.16 8.79
CA LYS A 506 3.04 11.77 8.97
C LYS A 506 2.01 10.69 8.63
N GLU A 507 0.73 11.03 8.66
CA GLU A 507 -0.33 10.10 8.31
C GLU A 507 -0.48 9.95 6.79
N PHE A 508 0.20 10.80 6.02
CA PHE A 508 0.34 10.70 4.58
C PHE A 508 1.62 9.95 4.23
N PHE A 509 1.62 9.24 3.10
CA PHE A 509 2.75 8.40 2.72
C PHE A 509 3.96 9.21 2.23
N ASP A 510 5.14 8.97 2.83
CA ASP A 510 6.47 9.51 2.48
C ASP A 510 6.59 11.05 2.46
N VAL A 511 5.73 11.74 3.21
CA VAL A 511 5.91 13.17 3.47
C VAL A 511 7.00 13.36 4.52
N LYS A 512 8.16 13.89 4.12
CA LYS A 512 9.26 14.25 5.04
C LYS A 512 8.90 15.49 5.85
N GLY A 513 9.25 15.48 7.13
CA GLY A 513 8.87 16.53 8.09
C GLY A 513 7.53 16.27 8.78
N LYS A 514 7.20 17.10 9.78
CA LYS A 514 5.85 17.13 10.38
C LYS A 514 5.31 18.51 10.19
N PHE A 515 4.28 18.63 9.36
CA PHE A 515 3.53 19.86 9.18
C PHE A 515 2.03 19.56 9.18
N PRO A 516 1.19 20.55 9.50
CA PRO A 516 -0.25 20.36 9.50
C PRO A 516 -0.81 20.37 8.07
N ILE A 517 -1.60 19.35 7.73
CA ILE A 517 -2.33 19.25 6.47
C ILE A 517 -3.82 19.46 6.77
N ALA A 518 -4.44 20.42 6.11
CA ALA A 518 -5.85 20.72 6.25
C ALA A 518 -6.65 20.05 5.12
N PHE A 519 -7.71 19.31 5.47
CA PHE A 519 -8.79 18.98 4.55
C PHE A 519 -9.93 19.99 4.76
N THR A 520 -10.36 20.66 3.70
CA THR A 520 -11.35 21.75 3.81
C THR A 520 -12.49 21.58 2.81
N ILE A 521 -13.70 21.95 3.23
CA ILE A 521 -14.93 21.89 2.45
C ILE A 521 -15.43 23.31 2.23
N TRP A 522 -15.59 23.69 0.96
CA TRP A 522 -16.03 25.03 0.55
C TRP A 522 -17.16 24.92 -0.47
N LYS A 523 -18.17 25.78 -0.35
CA LYS A 523 -19.28 25.91 -1.30
C LYS A 523 -19.16 27.22 -2.07
N TYR A 524 -19.18 27.16 -3.40
CA TYR A 524 -19.09 28.34 -4.24
C TYR A 524 -20.31 29.25 -4.05
N ARG A 525 -20.07 30.56 -3.96
CA ARG A 525 -21.11 31.58 -3.95
C ARG A 525 -21.36 32.02 -5.37
N ASN A 526 -22.62 32.11 -5.77
CA ASN A 526 -22.95 32.73 -7.05
C ASN A 526 -22.47 34.19 -7.10
N LYS A 527 -22.20 34.70 -8.31
CA LYS A 527 -21.60 36.04 -8.54
C LYS A 527 -22.37 37.17 -7.82
N ILE A 528 -23.69 37.02 -7.64
CA ILE A 528 -24.55 37.99 -6.94
C ILE A 528 -24.29 38.02 -5.42
N LYS A 529 -23.97 36.88 -4.79
CA LYS A 529 -23.71 36.78 -3.34
C LYS A 529 -22.28 37.13 -2.95
N GLN A 530 -21.35 37.21 -3.90
CA GLN A 530 -19.95 37.53 -3.64
C GLN A 530 -19.75 38.99 -3.18
N SER A 531 -20.59 39.93 -3.66
CA SER A 531 -20.48 41.37 -3.34
C SER A 531 -20.78 41.74 -1.87
N ASN A 532 -21.34 40.81 -1.07
CA ASN A 532 -21.69 41.00 0.34
C ASN A 532 -20.91 40.08 1.29
N ALA A 533 -19.77 39.54 0.83
CA ALA A 533 -18.99 38.56 1.57
C ALA A 533 -18.36 39.15 2.84
N VAL A 534 -18.71 38.60 4.01
CA VAL A 534 -17.99 38.85 5.27
C VAL A 534 -16.97 37.73 5.47
N LYS A 535 -15.71 38.09 5.75
CA LYS A 535 -14.64 37.13 6.09
C LYS A 535 -15.06 36.36 7.35
N ARG A 536 -15.48 35.11 7.17
CA ARG A 536 -15.86 34.22 8.28
C ARG A 536 -14.60 33.57 8.87
N ASN A 537 -14.66 33.29 10.16
CA ASN A 537 -13.59 32.55 10.84
C ASN A 537 -13.56 31.09 10.34
N VAL A 538 -12.40 30.64 9.87
CA VAL A 538 -12.20 29.25 9.44
C VAL A 538 -11.79 28.43 10.65
N LEU A 539 -12.67 27.52 11.08
CA LEU A 539 -12.43 26.63 12.21
C LEU A 539 -12.23 25.21 11.72
N LEU A 540 -11.07 24.63 12.02
CA LEU A 540 -10.70 23.26 11.68
C LEU A 540 -10.75 22.38 12.93
N CYS A 541 -11.25 21.15 12.82
CA CYS A 541 -11.12 20.16 13.89
C CYS A 541 -9.71 19.57 13.88
N ASP A 542 -8.94 19.75 14.95
CA ASP A 542 -7.58 19.24 15.09
C ASP A 542 -7.55 17.74 15.37
N LEU A 543 -7.15 16.97 14.37
CA LEU A 543 -6.96 15.53 14.41
C LEU A 543 -5.48 15.14 14.25
N THR A 544 -4.54 16.05 14.53
CA THR A 544 -3.09 15.77 14.42
C THR A 544 -2.59 14.68 15.38
N TRP A 545 -3.44 14.23 16.30
CA TRP A 545 -3.21 13.11 17.23
C TRP A 545 -3.63 11.74 16.67
N VAL A 546 -4.43 11.70 15.61
CA VAL A 546 -4.95 10.46 15.04
C VAL A 546 -3.83 9.73 14.31
N GLU A 547 -3.56 8.50 14.72
CA GLU A 547 -2.53 7.64 14.10
C GLU A 547 -3.16 6.76 12.99
N LYS A 548 -2.44 6.57 11.88
CA LYS A 548 -2.83 5.76 10.72
C LYS A 548 -3.32 4.37 11.10
N LYS A 549 -2.63 3.73 12.05
CA LYS A 549 -2.99 2.40 12.58
C LYS A 549 -4.44 2.37 13.10
N LYS A 550 -4.87 3.42 13.81
CA LYS A 550 -6.24 3.53 14.34
C LYS A 550 -7.28 3.56 13.22
N LEU A 551 -6.99 4.25 12.11
CA LEU A 551 -7.90 4.28 10.95
C LEU A 551 -7.86 2.97 10.14
N GLN A 552 -6.73 2.24 10.14
CA GLN A 552 -6.61 0.95 9.47
C GLN A 552 -7.36 -0.17 10.19
N GLU A 553 -7.44 -0.11 11.51
CA GLU A 553 -8.16 -1.09 12.34
C GLU A 553 -9.69 -0.91 12.34
N MET A 554 -10.19 0.16 11.70
CA MET A 554 -11.63 0.39 11.60
C MET A 554 -12.32 -0.66 10.70
N PRO A 555 -13.55 -1.09 11.05
CA PRO A 555 -14.30 -2.09 10.30
C PRO A 555 -14.93 -1.50 9.03
N TRP A 556 -14.10 -0.94 8.15
CA TRP A 556 -14.55 -0.39 6.88
C TRP A 556 -15.34 -1.43 6.09
N PRO A 557 -16.44 -1.07 5.41
CA PRO A 557 -17.25 -2.03 4.69
C PRO A 557 -16.44 -2.67 3.58
N ILE A 558 -16.23 -3.98 3.67
CA ILE A 558 -15.63 -4.78 2.59
C ILE A 558 -16.73 -5.22 1.62
N ASN A 559 -17.98 -5.39 2.10
CA ASN A 559 -19.19 -5.73 1.33
C ASN A 559 -20.40 -4.92 1.83
N GLU A 560 -21.51 -4.89 1.07
CA GLU A 560 -22.79 -4.19 1.40
C GLU A 560 -23.45 -4.62 2.73
N LYS A 561 -22.89 -5.62 3.44
CA LYS A 561 -23.48 -6.26 4.63
C LYS A 561 -22.92 -5.81 5.98
N ASN A 562 -22.00 -4.84 6.03
CA ASN A 562 -21.49 -4.38 7.32
C ASN A 562 -22.46 -3.40 7.99
N ASP A 563 -22.70 -3.61 9.29
CA ASP A 563 -23.51 -2.73 10.13
C ASP A 563 -22.89 -1.33 10.17
N SER A 564 -23.50 -0.40 9.43
CA SER A 564 -23.01 0.97 9.29
C SER A 564 -22.96 1.72 10.61
N THR A 565 -23.69 1.26 11.62
CA THR A 565 -23.84 1.92 12.92
C THR A 565 -22.54 1.91 13.72
N ILE A 566 -21.86 0.76 13.79
CA ILE A 566 -20.60 0.61 14.55
C ILE A 566 -19.50 1.51 13.97
N LEU A 567 -19.38 1.53 12.64
CA LEU A 567 -18.39 2.38 11.98
C LEU A 567 -18.68 3.87 12.20
N ASP A 568 -19.94 4.27 12.12
CA ASP A 568 -20.37 5.65 12.34
C ASP A 568 -20.06 6.10 13.77
N ASP A 569 -20.34 5.25 14.77
CA ASP A 569 -20.02 5.51 16.17
C ASP A 569 -18.51 5.62 16.40
N LEU A 570 -17.70 4.75 15.79
CA LEU A 570 -16.24 4.82 15.86
C LEU A 570 -15.71 6.11 15.23
N CYS A 571 -16.24 6.53 14.09
CA CYS A 571 -15.83 7.77 13.44
C CYS A 571 -16.26 9.00 14.25
N LYS A 572 -17.48 9.01 14.79
CA LYS A 572 -17.96 10.03 15.73
C LYS A 572 -17.10 10.09 16.98
N SER A 573 -16.63 8.95 17.49
CA SER A 573 -15.74 8.91 18.66
C SER A 573 -14.40 9.60 18.41
N ILE A 574 -13.91 9.62 17.16
CA ILE A 574 -12.72 10.40 16.79
C ILE A 574 -13.02 11.89 16.75
N ILE A 575 -14.10 12.30 16.09
CA ILE A 575 -14.48 13.72 15.99
C ILE A 575 -14.79 14.31 17.36
N ASN A 576 -15.44 13.54 18.23
CA ASN A 576 -15.84 13.95 19.57
C ASN A 576 -14.79 13.61 20.64
N ASP A 577 -13.63 13.07 20.26
CA ASP A 577 -12.53 12.80 21.20
C ASP A 577 -12.14 14.10 21.89
N LYS A 578 -11.85 14.03 23.18
CA LYS A 578 -11.46 15.20 23.98
C LYS A 578 -10.25 15.95 23.42
N ARG A 579 -9.38 15.27 22.65
CA ARG A 579 -8.22 15.86 21.96
C ARG A 579 -8.59 16.56 20.66
N SER A 580 -9.74 16.25 20.07
CA SER A 580 -10.27 16.84 18.85
C SER A 580 -10.90 18.19 19.15
N ILE A 581 -10.13 19.26 18.96
CA ILE A 581 -10.54 20.63 19.28
C ILE A 581 -10.68 21.47 18.01
N PHE A 582 -11.63 22.40 18.00
CA PHE A 582 -11.73 23.38 16.91
C PHE A 582 -10.68 24.49 17.08
N VAL A 583 -9.92 24.73 16.02
CA VAL A 583 -8.83 25.71 15.97
C VAL A 583 -9.04 26.69 14.82
N SER A 584 -8.78 27.97 15.08
CA SER A 584 -8.61 28.98 14.02
C SER A 584 -7.12 29.11 13.71
N LEU A 585 -6.77 29.27 12.44
CA LEU A 585 -5.39 29.52 12.00
C LEU A 585 -5.11 31.01 11.74
N THR A 586 -6.07 31.89 12.04
CA THR A 586 -5.93 33.34 11.91
C THR A 586 -5.53 33.98 13.25
N SER A 587 -4.64 34.97 13.21
CA SER A 587 -4.06 35.68 14.36
C SER A 587 -5.12 36.36 15.23
N LYS A 588 -6.25 36.79 14.66
CA LYS A 588 -7.33 37.49 15.39
C LYS A 588 -8.07 36.60 16.40
N HIS A 589 -7.90 35.27 16.31
CA HIS A 589 -8.60 34.31 17.16
C HIS A 589 -7.68 33.27 17.80
N LEU A 590 -6.36 33.42 17.65
CA LEU A 590 -5.39 32.48 18.18
C LEU A 590 -5.05 32.77 19.63
N LYS A 591 -5.37 31.79 20.46
CA LYS A 591 -4.74 31.59 21.77
C LYS A 591 -3.27 31.22 21.53
N SER A 592 -2.35 31.81 22.28
CA SER A 592 -0.91 31.48 22.20
C SER A 592 -0.69 29.96 22.27
N ILE A 593 0.40 29.42 21.73
CA ILE A 593 0.65 27.95 21.79
C ILE A 593 0.56 27.40 23.23
N ARG A 594 0.89 28.23 24.21
CA ARG A 594 0.73 28.01 25.65
C ARG A 594 -0.72 27.71 26.02
N GLU A 595 -1.64 28.53 25.57
CA GLU A 595 -3.07 28.40 25.83
C GLU A 595 -3.74 27.33 24.96
N TRP A 596 -3.26 27.15 23.73
CA TRP A 596 -3.75 26.14 22.79
C TRP A 596 -3.35 24.72 23.22
N ALA A 597 -2.07 24.50 23.53
CA ALA A 597 -1.54 23.20 23.98
C ALA A 597 -1.66 22.98 25.50
N GLY A 598 -2.08 24.00 26.27
CA GLY A 598 -2.09 23.95 27.74
C GLY A 598 -0.69 23.77 28.36
N GLN A 599 0.36 24.21 27.66
CA GLN A 599 1.77 24.00 28.06
C GLN A 599 2.36 25.24 28.70
N LYS A 600 3.21 25.09 29.72
CA LYS A 600 3.94 26.23 30.29
C LYS A 600 5.03 26.68 29.31
N MET A 601 5.47 27.94 29.41
CA MET A 601 6.53 28.49 28.55
C MET A 601 7.80 27.63 28.56
N LEU A 602 8.12 26.99 29.69
CA LEU A 602 9.28 26.11 29.84
C LEU A 602 9.12 24.74 29.16
N ASP A 603 7.88 24.26 29.00
CA ASP A 603 7.60 22.99 28.29
C ASP A 603 7.83 23.16 26.78
N PHE A 604 7.61 24.38 26.31
CA PHE A 604 7.68 24.75 24.90
C PHE A 604 9.02 25.38 24.51
N LYS A 605 9.56 26.28 25.31
CA LYS A 605 10.80 27.02 25.05
C LYS A 605 11.77 26.71 26.18
N ARG A 606 12.78 25.90 25.89
CA ARG A 606 13.74 25.40 26.87
C ARG A 606 15.17 25.61 26.42
N ASP A 607 16.11 25.55 27.35
CA ASP A 607 17.51 25.38 26.97
C ASP A 607 17.71 24.08 26.21
N ARG A 608 18.68 24.08 25.29
CA ARG A 608 19.14 22.87 24.62
C ARG A 608 19.65 21.90 25.68
N ARG A 609 19.28 20.62 25.56
CA ARG A 609 19.83 19.54 26.38
C ARG A 609 21.31 19.37 26.01
N VAL A 610 22.11 18.79 26.91
CA VAL A 610 23.55 18.54 26.65
C VAL A 610 23.78 17.82 25.32
N ALA A 611 22.95 16.81 25.01
CA ALA A 611 23.03 16.05 23.76
C ALA A 611 22.62 16.85 22.50
N GLU A 612 21.99 18.01 22.65
CA GLU A 612 21.49 18.87 21.56
C GLU A 612 22.39 20.09 21.31
N ILE A 613 23.40 20.30 22.15
CA ILE A 613 24.38 21.37 21.98
C ILE A 613 25.20 21.07 20.72
N GLY A 614 25.31 22.05 19.82
CA GLY A 614 26.01 21.90 18.53
C GLY A 614 25.20 21.27 17.40
N GLN A 615 23.99 20.76 17.67
CA GLN A 615 23.10 20.25 16.61
C GLN A 615 22.37 21.41 15.90
N MET A 616 22.27 21.36 14.57
CA MET A 616 21.51 22.38 13.81
C MET A 616 19.99 22.25 13.98
N ASN A 617 19.48 21.02 14.07
CA ASN A 617 18.03 20.75 14.10
C ASN A 617 17.57 20.29 15.48
N VAL A 618 17.22 21.23 16.35
CA VAL A 618 16.76 20.94 17.73
C VAL A 618 15.36 21.50 17.96
N GLY A 619 14.50 20.67 18.56
CA GLY A 619 13.13 21.04 18.91
C GLY A 619 12.10 20.61 17.86
N GLY A 620 10.92 21.22 17.93
CA GLY A 620 9.75 20.91 17.13
C GLY A 620 9.49 21.85 15.95
N LEU A 621 10.32 22.86 15.72
CA LEU A 621 10.17 23.78 14.58
C LEU A 621 10.37 23.08 13.23
N PRO A 622 9.88 23.66 12.12
CA PRO A 622 10.13 23.17 10.78
C PRO A 622 11.63 23.21 10.45
N GLU A 623 12.09 22.32 9.56
CA GLU A 623 13.47 22.34 9.09
C GLU A 623 13.81 23.71 8.47
N ASN A 624 15.01 24.22 8.74
CA ASN A 624 15.50 25.53 8.32
C ASN A 624 14.80 26.76 8.92
N ASP A 625 13.95 26.61 9.94
CA ASP A 625 13.44 27.76 10.67
C ASP A 625 14.60 28.51 11.36
N HIS A 626 14.73 29.81 11.10
CA HIS A 626 15.82 30.64 11.62
C HIS A 626 15.95 30.59 13.16
N ARG A 627 14.83 30.35 13.89
CA ARG A 627 14.85 30.23 15.36
C ARG A 627 15.49 28.94 15.83
N MET A 628 15.70 27.94 14.96
CA MET A 628 16.47 26.75 15.29
C MET A 628 17.93 27.07 15.59
N ALA A 629 18.48 28.19 15.09
CA ALA A 629 19.83 28.65 15.43
C ALA A 629 19.92 29.27 16.84
N ASN A 630 18.79 29.50 17.51
CA ASN A 630 18.78 30.13 18.83
C ASN A 630 19.38 29.21 19.92
N LYS A 631 19.83 29.83 21.01
CA LYS A 631 20.29 29.11 22.22
C LYS A 631 19.19 28.25 22.85
N LYS A 632 17.93 28.63 22.67
CA LYS A 632 16.75 27.91 23.16
C LYS A 632 16.20 26.99 22.07
N ALA A 633 15.77 25.80 22.47
CA ALA A 633 14.97 24.91 21.64
C ALA A 633 13.48 25.22 21.84
N TYR A 634 12.72 25.20 20.74
CA TYR A 634 11.28 25.43 20.71
C TYR A 634 10.57 24.13 20.36
N GLY A 635 9.53 23.74 21.09
CA GLY A 635 8.83 22.47 20.93
C GLY A 635 9.68 21.25 21.25
N ASP A 636 9.25 20.09 20.74
CA ASP A 636 9.97 18.82 20.88
C ASP A 636 10.01 18.07 19.54
N ALA A 637 11.20 17.62 19.13
CA ALA A 637 11.42 16.92 17.86
C ALA A 637 10.53 15.66 17.73
N ASN A 638 10.23 15.02 18.86
CA ASN A 638 9.42 13.82 18.96
C ASN A 638 7.95 14.11 19.32
N GLY A 639 7.55 15.38 19.42
CA GLY A 639 6.19 15.78 19.76
C GLY A 639 5.14 15.15 18.84
N LYS A 640 4.07 14.58 19.40
CA LYS A 640 3.00 13.89 18.65
C LYS A 640 1.95 14.85 18.08
N PHE A 641 1.85 16.07 18.63
CA PHE A 641 0.87 17.08 18.25
C PHE A 641 1.56 18.24 17.49
N ILE A 642 0.78 19.02 16.72
CA ILE A 642 1.27 20.21 16.00
C ILE A 642 0.54 21.45 16.50
N GLY A 643 1.25 22.35 17.19
CA GLY A 643 0.76 23.68 17.54
C GLY A 643 1.32 24.77 16.65
N PHE A 644 0.89 26.01 16.88
CA PHE A 644 1.35 27.18 16.12
C PHE A 644 1.98 28.21 17.05
N MET A 645 3.18 28.67 16.69
CA MET A 645 3.84 29.83 17.31
C MET A 645 2.98 31.10 17.16
N ASP A 646 3.33 32.18 17.85
CA ASP A 646 2.64 33.48 17.72
C ASP A 646 2.69 34.05 16.30
N ASP A 647 3.74 33.71 15.53
CA ASP A 647 3.89 34.03 14.10
C ASP A 647 3.31 32.97 13.16
N LEU A 648 2.47 32.07 13.70
CA LEU A 648 1.76 31.02 12.97
C LEU A 648 2.67 29.95 12.38
N THR A 649 3.93 29.89 12.82
CA THR A 649 4.80 28.79 12.41
C THR A 649 4.40 27.50 13.13
N PRO A 650 4.17 26.40 12.41
CA PRO A 650 3.85 25.12 13.04
C PRO A 650 5.03 24.62 13.88
N CYS A 651 4.76 24.09 15.06
CA CYS A 651 5.76 23.57 15.98
C CYS A 651 5.26 22.29 16.64
N ARG A 652 6.08 21.23 16.63
CA ARG A 652 5.76 19.96 17.28
C ARG A 652 5.79 20.10 18.78
N VAL A 653 4.77 19.57 19.44
CA VAL A 653 4.66 19.63 20.91
C VAL A 653 4.30 18.25 21.49
N LYS A 654 4.71 18.02 22.74
CA LYS A 654 4.51 16.72 23.41
C LYS A 654 3.06 16.46 23.82
N ARG A 655 2.35 17.50 24.26
CA ARG A 655 1.02 17.42 24.88
C ARG A 655 -0.01 18.23 24.09
N GLY A 656 -1.20 17.67 23.91
CA GLY A 656 -2.40 18.44 23.59
C GLY A 656 -3.03 19.02 24.87
N ARG A 657 -4.08 19.84 24.73
CA ARG A 657 -4.73 20.66 25.78
C ARG A 657 -5.11 19.94 27.11
N LEU A 658 -5.07 18.61 27.20
CA LEU A 658 -5.66 17.85 28.31
C LEU A 658 -4.72 17.11 29.25
N ASP A 659 -3.41 17.08 28.99
CA ASP A 659 -2.44 16.56 29.98
C ASP A 659 -2.36 17.45 31.25
N PHE A 660 -3.11 18.56 31.27
CA PHE A 660 -3.15 19.52 32.38
C PHE A 660 -4.38 19.36 33.30
N LEU A 661 -5.42 18.62 32.89
CA LEU A 661 -6.62 18.43 33.72
C LEU A 661 -6.56 17.23 34.68
N GLY A 662 -5.47 16.45 34.70
CA GLY A 662 -5.26 15.42 35.72
C GLY A 662 -6.40 14.41 35.86
N LEU A 663 -6.97 13.96 34.74
CA LEU A 663 -7.98 12.90 34.71
C LEU A 663 -7.45 11.78 33.81
N ASP A 664 -7.05 10.69 34.47
CA ASP A 664 -6.77 9.38 33.88
C ASP A 664 -7.95 8.86 33.06
#